data_AF-A0A9X5U858-F1
#
_entry.id   AF-A0A9X5U858-F1
#
_cell.length_a   1.000
_cell.length_b   1.000
_cell.length_c   1.000
_cell.angle_alpha   90.00
_cell.angle_beta   90.00
_cell.angle_gamma   90.00
#
_symmetry.space_group_name_H-M   'P 1'
#
loop_
_entity.id
_entity.type
_entity.pdbx_description
1 polymer ?
#
loop_
_entity_poly.entity_id
_entity_poly.type
_entity_poly.pdbx_seq_one_letter_code
_entity_poly.pdbx_strand_id
1 'polypeptide(L)'
;MQMPTTQLLFDGGVSGLVIGLLAIGIVLVHRSTRVINFAVANMGLVGSVLFALLVVRWNVPYWIALVIALVVGTLFGALVDLAVVRRLFRAPRVILLVATIGVAQLALTIVTGLPDLDDYASESYPVPWGGAWSPVDGLRITGAQLSVLVTVPLVALLLGLFLSRTVLGRTVRASASNPELARLQGISPKLVSTAMWALAGLIGTICLILISAQNKSLTQITTLGPTTLVRALAAAVLARMASMRVALLAGVVLGLLQSFIQFNWLTQPGLTDFVIFLLVLAAVFLVSRGRDTETSSFSFAPKAAPIPERLRDLWWVRQLERAPLLALGALAIVLPLLVPQASRQLLYTVILGYAICAASVTILTGWAGQLSLGQMAFAGLGALTAAALNRGLQFSVAGSTVALSALPFPAAVALASVFTGVIAAVVGAGALRVRGLLLAVSTFAFGIAAEQYFYRREIFQDEGAHTASFTRDTAFGIDITSQRAYYYLVLVVLAVVLAVIARLRRSGIGRTTVGVRDNAATAAAYTVGATRVKLRAFVLAGGIAGLGGSLLAGAVQNVPYSDRYFLSADSLTLVSIVVIGGLGSIYGPVLGALWVIGLPAIFPGNDLVPLLTSSLGLLILLLYFPGGLVQIGYAARDALLRLADRRLDPAPAGKPEVAPAKALTRAVPREPLPADQPMLRTNDVRVRFGGLTAVDGVSIQVAPGEIVGLIGTNGAGKSTLMNAIGGFAPATGTVELLGRDVTATGPTARARAGLGRTFQAATLFPELTVRQTVQIACEARGRTGLLSTALYLPHTFTRERAQRSAADDLIGFLGLGRYADAFIADLSTGTRRIVELAGLLALDARLLCLDEPTAGVAQRETEAFGPLIQEIRRELDAAMLVIEHDMPLIMGISDRVYCLETGRVIAEGTPSVVRDDPKVIASYLGTDERAISRSGSAPAAAQDAPVATSTTAPA
;
A
#
# COMPACT_ATOMS: atom_id res chain seq x y z
N MET A 1 -39.52 13.91 6.21
CA MET A 1 -38.49 13.72 7.25
C MET A 1 -38.96 14.44 8.49
N GLN A 2 -38.97 13.76 9.63
CA GLN A 2 -39.35 14.32 10.93
C GLN A 2 -38.07 14.57 11.75
N MET A 3 -38.06 15.61 12.57
CA MET A 3 -36.96 15.83 13.50
C MET A 3 -37.01 14.78 14.61
N PRO A 4 -35.88 14.15 14.98
CA PRO A 4 -35.85 13.18 16.07
C PRO A 4 -36.21 13.84 17.40
N THR A 5 -36.66 13.04 18.36
CA THR A 5 -36.92 13.52 19.72
C THR A 5 -35.65 14.07 20.35
N THR A 6 -35.79 15.05 21.25
CA THR A 6 -34.68 15.65 22.00
C THR A 6 -33.83 14.60 22.71
N GLN A 7 -34.48 13.55 23.27
CA GLN A 7 -33.80 12.42 23.88
C GLN A 7 -32.90 11.67 22.90
N LEU A 8 -33.38 11.36 21.69
CA LEU A 8 -32.61 10.57 20.74
C LEU A 8 -31.39 11.34 20.20
N LEU A 9 -31.54 12.64 19.96
CA LEU A 9 -30.41 13.51 19.60
C LEU A 9 -29.39 13.59 20.75
N PHE A 10 -29.87 13.69 22.00
CA PHE A 10 -28.99 13.67 23.16
C PHE A 10 -28.23 12.34 23.28
N ASP A 11 -28.91 11.21 23.20
CA ASP A 11 -28.30 9.87 23.26
C ASP A 11 -27.27 9.67 22.13
N GLY A 12 -27.58 10.19 20.93
CA GLY A 12 -26.65 10.25 19.80
C GLY A 12 -25.41 11.09 20.07
N GLY A 13 -25.56 12.28 20.64
CA GLY A 13 -24.45 13.15 21.02
C GLY A 13 -23.55 12.51 22.08
N VAL A 14 -24.14 11.89 23.11
CA VAL A 14 -23.40 11.20 24.17
C VAL A 14 -22.65 9.99 23.61
N SER A 15 -23.28 9.16 22.78
CA SER A 15 -22.61 8.04 22.10
C SER A 15 -21.47 8.54 21.19
N GLY A 16 -21.70 9.64 20.48
CA GLY A 16 -20.73 10.30 19.63
C GLY A 16 -19.51 10.85 20.37
N LEU A 17 -19.67 11.31 21.62
CA LEU A 17 -18.54 11.72 22.47
C LEU A 17 -17.60 10.55 22.75
N VAL A 18 -18.14 9.37 23.08
CA VAL A 18 -17.32 8.17 23.35
C VAL A 18 -16.60 7.70 22.08
N ILE A 19 -17.30 7.69 20.93
CA ILE A 19 -16.71 7.40 19.61
C ILE A 19 -15.59 8.40 19.29
N GLY A 20 -15.81 9.69 19.56
CA GLY A 20 -14.82 10.74 19.36
C GLY A 20 -13.58 10.58 20.24
N LEU A 21 -13.74 10.16 21.50
CA LEU A 21 -12.62 9.83 22.39
C LEU A 21 -11.83 8.62 21.88
N LEU A 22 -12.52 7.59 21.40
CA LEU A 22 -11.87 6.43 20.79
C LEU A 22 -11.09 6.82 19.52
N ALA A 23 -11.66 7.71 18.71
CA ALA A 23 -11.00 8.28 17.53
C ALA A 23 -9.74 9.07 17.88
N ILE A 24 -9.73 9.81 19.01
CA ILE A 24 -8.52 10.46 19.53
C ILE A 24 -7.41 9.44 19.80
N GLY A 25 -7.74 8.30 20.43
CA GLY A 25 -6.79 7.21 20.66
C GLY A 25 -6.17 6.66 19.38
N ILE A 26 -6.99 6.48 18.33
CA ILE A 26 -6.53 6.08 16.99
C ILE A 26 -5.59 7.13 16.37
N VAL A 27 -5.97 8.42 16.43
CA VAL A 27 -5.18 9.54 15.89
C VAL A 27 -3.82 9.67 16.60
N LEU A 28 -3.79 9.47 17.92
CA LEU A 28 -2.56 9.50 18.74
C LEU A 28 -1.53 8.48 18.25
N VAL A 29 -1.94 7.22 18.11
CA VAL A 29 -1.05 6.14 17.66
C VAL A 29 -0.65 6.34 16.21
N HIS A 30 -1.59 6.75 15.35
CA HIS A 30 -1.31 7.02 13.95
C HIS A 30 -0.27 8.13 13.77
N ARG A 31 -0.36 9.21 14.54
CA ARG A 31 0.60 10.32 14.43
C ARG A 31 2.02 9.89 14.81
N SER A 32 2.18 9.05 15.83
CA SER A 32 3.50 8.63 16.30
C SER A 32 4.15 7.54 15.44
N THR A 33 3.36 6.58 14.95
CA THR A 33 3.88 5.39 14.25
C THR A 33 3.56 5.34 12.76
N ARG A 34 2.69 6.23 12.26
CA ARG A 34 2.11 6.19 10.90
C ARG A 34 1.38 4.87 10.59
N VAL A 35 0.92 4.16 11.62
CA VAL A 35 0.13 2.92 11.52
C VAL A 35 -1.23 3.11 12.18
N ILE A 36 -2.28 2.55 11.58
CA ILE A 36 -3.61 2.50 12.19
C ILE A 36 -3.62 1.33 13.17
N ASN A 37 -3.90 1.63 14.43
CA ASN A 37 -4.02 0.63 15.46
C ASN A 37 -5.48 0.12 15.52
N PHE A 38 -5.72 -1.09 15.00
CA PHE A 38 -7.03 -1.74 15.09
C PHE A 38 -7.31 -2.30 16.50
N ALA A 39 -6.29 -2.38 17.34
CA ALA A 39 -6.42 -2.87 18.71
C ALA A 39 -6.88 -1.80 19.71
N VAL A 40 -6.93 -0.50 19.38
CA VAL A 40 -7.17 0.56 20.38
C VAL A 40 -8.39 0.26 21.25
N ALA A 41 -9.51 -0.15 20.65
CA ALA A 41 -10.72 -0.53 21.37
C ALA A 41 -10.50 -1.79 22.23
N ASN A 42 -9.98 -2.86 21.61
CA ASN A 42 -9.80 -4.16 22.27
C ASN A 42 -8.72 -4.16 23.36
N MET A 43 -7.74 -3.25 23.29
CA MET A 43 -6.76 -3.07 24.35
C MET A 43 -7.42 -2.62 25.67
N GLY A 44 -8.58 -1.96 25.58
CA GLY A 44 -9.40 -1.62 26.74
C GLY A 44 -10.13 -2.79 27.37
N LEU A 45 -10.32 -3.92 26.66
CA LEU A 45 -11.07 -5.09 27.14
C LEU A 45 -10.47 -5.64 28.43
N VAL A 46 -9.14 -5.79 28.46
CA VAL A 46 -8.42 -6.34 29.63
C VAL A 46 -8.70 -5.51 30.88
N GLY A 47 -8.67 -4.17 30.77
CA GLY A 47 -8.97 -3.28 31.89
C GLY A 47 -10.45 -3.23 32.26
N SER A 48 -11.36 -3.16 31.27
CA SER A 48 -12.81 -3.03 31.51
C SER A 48 -13.44 -4.30 32.09
N VAL A 49 -13.04 -5.48 31.63
CA VAL A 49 -13.52 -6.74 32.21
C VAL A 49 -12.95 -6.94 33.61
N LEU A 50 -11.66 -6.64 33.81
CA LEU A 50 -11.07 -6.68 35.14
C LEU A 50 -11.79 -5.73 36.11
N PHE A 51 -12.16 -4.53 35.65
CA PHE A 51 -12.96 -3.58 36.43
C PHE A 51 -14.29 -4.19 36.86
N ALA A 52 -15.04 -4.79 35.93
CA ALA A 52 -16.31 -5.44 36.22
C ALA A 52 -16.15 -6.57 37.25
N LEU A 53 -15.15 -7.44 37.08
CA LEU A 53 -14.86 -8.53 38.02
C LEU A 53 -14.45 -8.02 39.40
N LEU A 54 -13.61 -6.97 39.48
CA LEU A 54 -13.21 -6.36 40.74
C LEU A 54 -14.40 -5.88 41.55
N VAL A 55 -15.37 -5.22 40.90
CA VAL A 55 -16.53 -4.68 41.60
C VAL A 55 -17.58 -5.76 41.88
N VAL A 56 -17.97 -6.54 40.88
CA VAL A 56 -19.12 -7.47 41.00
C VAL A 56 -18.73 -8.74 41.73
N ARG A 57 -17.58 -9.34 41.40
CA ARG A 57 -17.16 -10.63 41.96
C ARG A 57 -16.34 -10.48 43.22
N TRP A 58 -15.37 -9.57 43.21
CA TRP A 58 -14.44 -9.39 44.33
C TRP A 58 -14.83 -8.27 45.29
N ASN A 59 -15.97 -7.60 45.08
CA ASN A 59 -16.51 -6.56 45.96
C ASN A 59 -15.51 -5.42 46.28
N VAL A 60 -14.59 -5.14 45.36
CA VAL A 60 -13.64 -4.04 45.50
C VAL A 60 -14.37 -2.71 45.28
N PRO A 61 -14.13 -1.68 46.12
CA PRO A 61 -14.77 -0.38 45.95
C PRO A 61 -14.56 0.21 44.55
N TYR A 62 -15.62 0.78 43.98
CA TYR A 62 -15.67 1.31 42.60
C TYR A 62 -14.43 2.12 42.23
N TRP A 63 -14.05 3.11 43.04
CA TRP A 63 -12.95 4.02 42.72
C TRP A 63 -11.58 3.34 42.75
N ILE A 64 -11.38 2.38 43.64
CA ILE A 64 -10.14 1.60 43.71
C ILE A 64 -10.07 0.66 42.50
N ALA A 65 -11.17 -0.04 42.21
CA ALA A 65 -11.27 -0.90 41.04
C ALA A 65 -11.01 -0.13 39.74
N LEU A 66 -11.55 1.09 39.62
CA LEU A 66 -11.35 1.97 38.47
C LEU A 66 -9.86 2.31 38.29
N VAL A 67 -9.16 2.73 39.35
CA VAL A 67 -7.72 3.05 39.26
C VAL A 67 -6.91 1.82 38.83
N ILE A 68 -7.18 0.65 39.42
CA ILE A 68 -6.48 -0.60 39.05
C ILE A 68 -6.71 -0.92 37.58
N ALA A 69 -7.96 -0.86 37.11
CA ALA A 69 -8.32 -1.13 35.73
C ALA A 69 -7.62 -0.19 34.74
N LEU A 70 -7.57 1.11 35.05
CA LEU A 70 -6.88 2.11 34.22
C LEU A 70 -5.37 1.87 34.16
N VAL A 71 -4.75 1.50 35.29
CA VAL A 71 -3.33 1.14 35.33
C VAL A 71 -3.05 -0.12 34.50
N VAL A 72 -3.87 -1.16 34.65
CA VAL A 72 -3.73 -2.41 33.88
C VAL A 72 -3.88 -2.16 32.39
N GLY A 73 -4.89 -1.39 31.97
CA GLY A 73 -5.06 -1.00 30.56
C GLY A 73 -3.89 -0.20 29.99
N THR A 74 -3.34 0.71 30.79
CA THR A 74 -2.14 1.51 30.41
C THR A 74 -0.90 0.62 30.26
N LEU A 75 -0.67 -0.28 31.22
CA LEU A 75 0.44 -1.23 31.20
C LEU A 75 0.31 -2.22 30.04
N PHE A 76 -0.90 -2.70 29.76
CA PHE A 76 -1.16 -3.57 28.62
C PHE A 76 -0.78 -2.87 27.31
N GLY A 77 -1.14 -1.59 27.13
CA GLY A 77 -0.73 -0.83 25.96
C GLY A 77 0.77 -0.61 25.84
N ALA A 78 1.46 -0.34 26.95
CA ALA A 78 2.92 -0.26 26.97
C ALA A 78 3.55 -1.62 26.59
N LEU A 79 3.04 -2.72 27.14
CA LEU A 79 3.55 -4.07 26.91
C LEU A 79 3.36 -4.51 25.45
N VAL A 80 2.22 -4.18 24.84
CA VAL A 80 1.98 -4.41 23.41
C VAL A 80 3.03 -3.71 22.55
N ASP A 81 3.37 -2.45 22.86
CA ASP A 81 4.40 -1.74 22.10
C ASP A 81 5.78 -2.39 22.30
N LEU A 82 6.14 -2.73 23.54
CA LEU A 82 7.42 -3.36 23.89
C LEU A 82 7.60 -4.74 23.24
N ALA A 83 6.55 -5.57 23.28
CA ALA A 83 6.60 -6.95 22.83
C ALA A 83 6.41 -7.09 21.31
N VAL A 84 5.56 -6.27 20.70
CA VAL A 84 5.14 -6.43 19.30
C VAL A 84 5.63 -5.28 18.44
N VAL A 85 5.19 -4.06 18.73
CA VAL A 85 5.34 -2.90 17.82
C VAL A 85 6.82 -2.52 17.65
N ARG A 86 7.57 -2.42 18.75
CA ARG A 86 8.99 -2.07 18.72
C ARG A 86 9.83 -3.11 17.99
N ARG A 87 9.47 -4.39 18.10
CA ARG A 87 10.18 -5.48 17.40
C ARG A 87 9.89 -5.45 15.90
N LEU A 88 8.66 -5.11 15.53
CA LEU A 88 8.23 -4.97 14.13
C LEU A 88 8.44 -3.56 13.55
N PHE A 89 9.17 -2.67 14.23
CA PHE A 89 9.34 -1.27 13.80
C PHE A 89 10.06 -1.13 12.44
N ARG A 90 10.87 -2.13 12.06
CA ARG A 90 11.52 -2.21 10.74
C ARG A 90 10.70 -3.00 9.71
N ALA A 91 9.65 -3.69 10.14
CA ALA A 91 8.80 -4.45 9.25
C ALA A 91 7.89 -3.52 8.44
N PRO A 92 7.48 -3.92 7.23
CA PRO A 92 6.44 -3.23 6.46
C PRO A 92 5.20 -2.86 7.29
N ARG A 93 4.66 -1.65 7.08
CA ARG A 93 3.51 -1.13 7.85
C ARG A 93 2.29 -2.07 7.82
N VAL A 94 2.10 -2.85 6.75
CA VAL A 94 1.01 -3.85 6.66
C VAL A 94 1.18 -4.97 7.68
N ILE A 95 2.41 -5.46 7.89
CA ILE A 95 2.70 -6.48 8.91
C ILE A 95 2.39 -5.92 10.30
N LEU A 96 2.79 -4.68 10.55
CA LEU A 96 2.47 -4.03 11.83
C LEU A 96 0.96 -3.86 12.02
N LEU A 97 0.21 -3.51 10.97
CA LEU A 97 -1.24 -3.42 11.01
C LEU A 97 -1.89 -4.79 11.32
N VAL A 98 -1.43 -5.87 10.68
CA VAL A 98 -1.93 -7.23 10.98
C VAL A 98 -1.54 -7.66 12.40
N ALA A 99 -0.36 -7.29 12.87
CA ALA A 99 0.02 -7.50 14.25
C ALA A 99 -0.94 -6.75 15.21
N THR A 100 -1.45 -5.56 14.87
CA THR A 100 -2.47 -4.91 15.69
C THR A 100 -3.79 -5.68 15.71
N ILE A 101 -4.19 -6.33 14.61
CA ILE A 101 -5.35 -7.23 14.61
C ILE A 101 -5.09 -8.44 15.52
N GLY A 102 -3.89 -9.03 15.45
CA GLY A 102 -3.46 -10.11 16.32
C GLY A 102 -3.49 -9.71 17.80
N VAL A 103 -3.06 -8.50 18.14
CA VAL A 103 -3.13 -7.93 19.51
C VAL A 103 -4.57 -7.74 19.96
N ALA A 104 -5.45 -7.26 19.08
CA ALA A 104 -6.87 -7.06 19.39
C ALA A 104 -7.54 -8.40 19.77
N GLN A 105 -7.19 -9.47 19.05
CA GLN A 105 -7.67 -10.81 19.34
C GLN A 105 -6.97 -11.42 20.56
N LEU A 106 -5.68 -11.17 20.78
CA LEU A 106 -4.97 -11.59 21.99
C LEU A 106 -5.62 -10.99 23.26
N ALA A 107 -6.01 -9.72 23.21
CA ALA A 107 -6.74 -9.08 24.30
C ALA A 107 -8.06 -9.80 24.60
N LEU A 108 -8.77 -10.24 23.55
CA LEU A 108 -9.99 -11.05 23.71
C LEU A 108 -9.68 -12.42 24.31
N THR A 109 -8.62 -13.12 23.85
CA THR A 109 -8.21 -14.42 24.38
C THR A 109 -7.80 -14.35 25.86
N ILE A 110 -7.12 -13.28 26.28
CA ILE A 110 -6.78 -13.04 27.69
C ILE A 110 -8.07 -12.91 28.52
N VAL A 111 -9.05 -12.17 28.00
CA VAL A 111 -10.35 -11.97 28.66
C VAL A 111 -11.14 -13.27 28.75
N THR A 112 -11.15 -14.11 27.71
CA THR A 112 -11.83 -15.42 27.76
C THR A 112 -11.17 -16.41 28.74
N GLY A 113 -9.92 -16.15 29.14
CA GLY A 113 -9.25 -16.93 30.19
C GLY A 113 -9.53 -16.42 31.61
N LEU A 114 -10.21 -15.28 31.75
CA LEU A 114 -10.68 -14.78 33.05
C LEU A 114 -11.94 -15.57 33.48
N PRO A 115 -12.26 -15.56 34.79
CA PRO A 115 -13.47 -16.18 35.32
C PRO A 115 -14.72 -15.74 34.57
N ASP A 116 -15.63 -16.69 34.34
CA ASP A 116 -16.76 -16.47 33.44
C ASP A 116 -17.67 -15.35 33.97
N LEU A 117 -17.91 -14.36 33.11
CA LEU A 117 -18.83 -13.26 33.41
C LEU A 117 -20.29 -13.72 33.28
N ASP A 118 -20.52 -14.85 32.60
CA ASP A 118 -21.85 -15.41 32.37
C ASP A 118 -22.54 -15.81 33.68
N ASP A 119 -21.76 -16.22 34.69
CA ASP A 119 -22.26 -16.48 36.06
C ASP A 119 -22.88 -15.22 36.70
N TYR A 120 -22.52 -14.04 36.20
CA TYR A 120 -22.99 -12.74 36.67
C TYR A 120 -23.81 -12.00 35.61
N ALA A 121 -24.34 -12.69 34.58
CA ALA A 121 -25.05 -12.06 33.48
C ALA A 121 -26.29 -11.25 33.90
N SER A 122 -26.89 -11.56 35.06
CA SER A 122 -28.01 -10.81 35.63
C SER A 122 -27.61 -9.50 36.32
N GLU A 123 -26.33 -9.32 36.63
CA GLU A 123 -25.82 -8.12 37.28
C GLU A 123 -25.63 -6.97 36.27
N SER A 124 -25.85 -5.74 36.73
CA SER A 124 -25.64 -4.55 35.90
C SER A 124 -24.18 -4.11 35.92
N TYR A 125 -23.69 -3.59 34.79
CA TYR A 125 -22.34 -3.03 34.74
C TYR A 125 -22.17 -1.89 35.78
N PRO A 126 -21.08 -1.87 36.57
CA PRO A 126 -20.91 -0.88 37.63
C PRO A 126 -20.87 0.57 37.13
N VAL A 127 -21.66 1.44 37.76
CA VAL A 127 -21.70 2.88 37.46
C VAL A 127 -21.37 3.70 38.71
N PRO A 128 -20.70 4.86 38.57
CA PRO A 128 -20.30 5.68 39.71
C PRO A 128 -21.51 6.32 40.41
N TRP A 129 -22.57 6.59 39.65
CA TRP A 129 -23.80 7.21 40.14
C TRP A 129 -25.00 6.36 39.70
N GLY A 130 -25.78 5.90 40.67
CA GLY A 130 -27.10 5.33 40.42
C GLY A 130 -28.15 6.43 40.24
N GLY A 131 -29.09 6.24 39.31
CA GLY A 131 -30.24 7.15 39.12
C GLY A 131 -30.44 7.67 37.69
N ALA A 132 -31.55 8.38 37.50
CA ALA A 132 -31.87 9.11 36.28
C ALA A 132 -32.50 10.46 36.65
N TRP A 133 -32.10 11.52 35.96
CA TRP A 133 -32.56 12.89 36.18
C TRP A 133 -33.29 13.40 34.93
N SER A 134 -34.35 14.17 35.11
CA SER A 134 -35.11 14.80 34.01
C SER A 134 -35.04 16.33 34.13
N PRO A 135 -33.93 16.96 33.67
CA PRO A 135 -33.74 18.40 33.85
C PRO A 135 -34.68 19.25 32.98
N VAL A 136 -35.24 18.69 31.91
CA VAL A 136 -36.18 19.35 30.98
C VAL A 136 -37.20 18.31 30.49
N ASP A 137 -38.43 18.73 30.20
CA ASP A 137 -39.45 17.86 29.62
C ASP A 137 -38.94 17.18 28.34
N GLY A 138 -39.08 15.85 28.29
CA GLY A 138 -38.62 15.03 27.17
C GLY A 138 -37.12 14.69 27.16
N LEU A 139 -36.37 15.03 28.22
CA LEU A 139 -34.96 14.66 28.37
C LEU A 139 -34.73 13.92 29.69
N ARG A 140 -34.26 12.67 29.61
CA ARG A 140 -33.89 11.81 30.74
C ARG A 140 -32.40 11.46 30.64
N ILE A 141 -31.61 11.94 31.60
CA ILE A 141 -30.18 11.70 31.71
C ILE A 141 -29.93 10.61 32.75
N THR A 142 -29.25 9.53 32.35
CA THR A 142 -28.86 8.45 33.28
C THR A 142 -27.49 8.70 33.90
N GLY A 143 -27.18 8.05 35.04
CA GLY A 143 -25.85 8.07 35.66
C GLY A 143 -24.69 7.72 34.71
N ALA A 144 -24.91 6.74 33.82
CA ALA A 144 -23.94 6.37 32.79
C ALA A 144 -23.71 7.49 31.76
N GLN A 145 -24.77 8.17 31.33
CA GLN A 145 -24.67 9.30 30.39
C GLN A 145 -24.00 10.52 31.04
N LEU A 146 -24.29 10.78 32.32
CA LEU A 146 -23.60 11.81 33.10
C LEU A 146 -22.10 11.52 33.20
N SER A 147 -21.73 10.25 33.39
CA SER A 147 -20.33 9.80 33.42
C SER A 147 -19.61 10.10 32.12
N VAL A 148 -20.27 9.90 30.97
CA VAL A 148 -19.70 10.26 29.66
C VAL A 148 -19.55 11.77 29.49
N LEU A 149 -20.59 12.54 29.84
CA LEU A 149 -20.60 14.00 29.70
C LEU A 149 -19.51 14.69 30.53
N VAL A 150 -19.13 14.11 31.67
CA VAL A 150 -18.05 14.64 32.51
C VAL A 150 -16.69 14.09 32.08
N THR A 151 -16.58 12.77 31.92
CA THR A 151 -15.28 12.10 31.73
C THR A 151 -14.67 12.41 30.37
N VAL A 152 -15.46 12.40 29.28
CA VAL A 152 -14.91 12.57 27.93
C VAL A 152 -14.32 13.97 27.74
N PRO A 153 -15.01 15.09 28.04
CA PRO A 153 -14.43 16.41 27.93
C PRO A 153 -13.22 16.62 28.85
N LEU A 154 -13.26 16.09 30.08
CA LEU A 154 -12.15 16.16 31.02
C LEU A 154 -10.90 15.46 30.47
N VAL A 155 -11.04 14.22 29.99
CA VAL A 155 -9.94 13.46 29.39
C VAL A 155 -9.40 14.16 28.15
N ALA A 156 -10.27 14.68 27.28
CA ALA A 156 -9.85 15.42 26.09
C ALA A 156 -9.09 16.71 26.45
N LEU A 157 -9.53 17.43 27.49
CA LEU A 157 -8.86 18.63 27.99
C LEU A 157 -7.50 18.30 28.59
N LEU A 158 -7.43 17.31 29.49
CA LEU A 158 -6.19 16.87 30.13
C LEU A 158 -5.18 16.39 29.09
N LEU A 159 -5.62 15.63 28.09
CA LEU A 159 -4.79 15.19 26.99
C LEU A 159 -4.29 16.37 26.16
N GLY A 160 -5.17 17.34 25.86
CA GLY A 160 -4.80 18.56 25.15
C GLY A 160 -3.74 19.37 25.89
N LEU A 161 -3.88 19.51 27.22
CA LEU A 161 -2.89 20.17 28.09
C LEU A 161 -1.58 19.38 28.13
N PHE A 162 -1.65 18.07 28.31
CA PHE A 162 -0.48 17.19 28.31
C PHE A 162 0.33 17.34 27.00
N LEU A 163 -0.33 17.22 25.84
CA LEU A 163 0.35 17.31 24.55
C LEU A 163 0.87 18.72 24.24
N SER A 164 0.17 19.76 24.69
CA SER A 164 0.52 21.15 24.41
C SER A 164 1.62 21.71 25.33
N ARG A 165 1.56 21.38 26.63
CA ARG A 165 2.38 22.02 27.67
C ARG A 165 3.54 21.16 28.19
N THR A 166 3.49 19.84 28.07
CA THR A 166 4.60 18.99 28.58
C THR A 166 5.72 18.81 27.56
N VAL A 167 6.94 18.56 28.05
CA VAL A 167 8.10 18.21 27.23
C VAL A 167 7.82 16.94 26.42
N LEU A 168 7.28 15.90 27.08
CA LEU A 168 6.89 14.66 26.42
C LEU A 168 5.87 14.93 25.29
N GLY A 169 4.87 15.77 25.52
CA GLY A 169 3.92 16.19 24.50
C GLY A 169 4.54 16.93 23.30
N ARG A 170 5.56 17.75 23.52
CA ARG A 170 6.33 18.40 22.44
C ARG A 170 7.17 17.39 21.66
N THR A 171 7.83 16.44 22.34
CA THR A 171 8.61 15.37 21.69
C THR A 171 7.71 14.46 20.85
N VAL A 172 6.51 14.13 21.32
CA VAL A 172 5.48 13.40 20.55
C VAL A 172 5.14 14.15 19.26
N ARG A 173 4.86 15.46 19.35
CA ARG A 173 4.54 16.27 18.17
C ARG A 173 5.71 16.34 17.18
N ALA A 174 6.93 16.53 17.67
CA ALA A 174 8.14 16.57 16.85
C ALA A 174 8.44 15.24 16.15
N SER A 175 8.36 14.13 16.89
CA SER A 175 8.56 12.78 16.34
C SER A 175 7.46 12.39 15.37
N ALA A 176 6.22 12.86 15.57
CA ALA A 176 5.11 12.59 14.66
C ALA A 176 5.25 13.34 13.32
N SER A 177 5.78 14.57 13.34
CA SER A 177 6.01 15.34 12.12
C SER A 177 7.17 14.77 11.31
N ASN A 178 8.31 14.51 11.97
CA ASN A 178 9.50 13.96 11.31
C ASN A 178 10.32 13.08 12.28
N PRO A 179 10.12 11.76 12.25
CA PRO A 179 10.82 10.83 13.16
C PRO A 179 12.33 10.76 12.95
N GLU A 180 12.83 11.12 11.76
CA GLU A 180 14.26 11.14 11.44
C GLU A 180 14.92 12.39 12.00
N LEU A 181 14.32 13.55 11.79
CA LEU A 181 14.79 14.81 12.36
C LEU A 181 14.70 14.79 13.90
N ALA A 182 13.66 14.19 14.46
CA ALA A 182 13.56 13.98 15.91
C ALA A 182 14.70 13.11 16.45
N ARG A 183 15.12 12.07 15.72
CA ARG A 183 16.27 11.23 16.08
C ARG A 183 17.57 12.01 16.08
N LEU A 184 17.78 12.88 15.09
CA LEU A 184 18.95 13.77 15.03
C LEU A 184 18.99 14.74 16.21
N GLN A 185 17.83 15.12 16.74
CA GLN A 185 17.68 15.95 17.95
C GLN A 185 17.74 15.15 19.26
N GLY A 186 18.17 13.88 19.23
CA GLY A 186 18.32 13.03 20.42
C GLY A 186 17.00 12.46 20.98
N ILE A 187 15.86 12.71 20.32
CA ILE A 187 14.57 12.16 20.74
C ILE A 187 14.46 10.73 20.20
N SER A 188 14.31 9.74 21.09
CA SER A 188 14.10 8.36 20.64
C SER A 188 12.63 8.12 20.22
N PRO A 189 12.34 7.76 18.96
CA PRO A 189 10.97 7.49 18.52
C PRO A 189 10.35 6.28 19.22
N LYS A 190 11.19 5.36 19.71
CA LYS A 190 10.76 4.16 20.45
C LYS A 190 10.13 4.50 21.80
N LEU A 191 10.72 5.41 22.57
CA LEU A 191 10.14 5.84 23.86
C LEU A 191 8.85 6.63 23.63
N VAL A 192 8.86 7.52 22.63
CA VAL A 192 7.67 8.25 22.20
C VAL A 192 6.54 7.29 21.81
N SER A 193 6.82 6.23 21.03
CA SER A 193 5.84 5.20 20.65
C SER A 193 5.20 4.58 21.89
N THR A 194 5.99 4.08 22.84
CA THR A 194 5.46 3.40 24.04
C THR A 194 4.55 4.29 24.86
N ALA A 195 4.93 5.57 25.03
CA ALA A 195 4.08 6.52 25.73
C ALA A 195 2.72 6.68 25.02
N MET A 196 2.71 6.72 23.68
CA MET A 196 1.47 6.83 22.90
C MET A 196 0.63 5.56 22.92
N TRP A 197 1.26 4.38 22.90
CA TRP A 197 0.55 3.10 23.01
C TRP A 197 -0.01 2.86 24.41
N ALA A 198 0.73 3.24 25.46
CA ALA A 198 0.24 3.22 26.85
C ALA A 198 -0.99 4.13 27.01
N LEU A 199 -0.89 5.36 26.49
CA LEU A 199 -2.00 6.31 26.50
C LEU A 199 -3.20 5.82 25.67
N ALA A 200 -2.96 5.13 24.55
CA ALA A 200 -4.03 4.51 23.78
C ALA A 200 -4.72 3.36 24.55
N GLY A 201 -3.97 2.57 25.31
CA GLY A 201 -4.52 1.56 26.23
C GLY A 201 -5.37 2.18 27.34
N LEU A 202 -4.91 3.30 27.92
CA LEU A 202 -5.68 4.08 28.89
C LEU A 202 -7.00 4.57 28.29
N ILE A 203 -6.93 5.24 27.14
CA ILE A 203 -8.11 5.78 26.45
C ILE A 203 -9.08 4.65 26.05
N GLY A 204 -8.56 3.54 25.51
CA GLY A 204 -9.37 2.38 25.15
C GLY A 204 -10.11 1.80 26.35
N THR A 205 -9.45 1.72 27.52
CA THR A 205 -10.05 1.24 28.77
C THR A 205 -11.16 2.18 29.24
N ILE A 206 -10.92 3.49 29.24
CA ILE A 206 -11.94 4.50 29.60
C ILE A 206 -13.14 4.39 28.66
N CYS A 207 -12.91 4.36 27.34
CA CYS A 207 -13.97 4.24 26.35
C CYS A 207 -14.82 3.00 26.58
N LEU A 208 -14.19 1.86 26.84
CA LEU A 208 -14.94 0.61 27.01
C LEU A 208 -15.73 0.58 28.32
N ILE A 209 -15.17 1.06 29.44
CA ILE A 209 -15.90 1.22 30.70
C ILE A 209 -17.15 2.09 30.47
N LEU A 210 -17.01 3.19 29.72
CA LEU A 210 -18.13 4.09 29.42
C LEU A 210 -19.18 3.46 28.50
N ILE A 211 -18.78 2.71 27.47
CA ILE A 211 -19.73 2.01 26.57
C ILE A 211 -20.47 0.92 27.34
N SER A 212 -19.76 0.10 28.12
CA SER A 212 -20.38 -0.98 28.90
C SER A 212 -21.33 -0.43 29.97
N ALA A 213 -20.98 0.70 30.61
CA ALA A 213 -21.87 1.40 31.54
C ALA A 213 -23.16 1.90 30.87
N GLN A 214 -23.10 2.37 29.62
CA GLN A 214 -24.29 2.79 28.87
C GLN A 214 -25.21 1.63 28.52
N ASN A 215 -24.65 0.50 28.11
CA ASN A 215 -25.41 -0.70 27.74
C ASN A 215 -25.95 -1.46 28.97
N LYS A 216 -25.45 -1.15 30.18
CA LYS A 216 -25.83 -1.80 31.46
C LYS A 216 -25.68 -3.33 31.48
N SER A 217 -24.88 -3.89 30.58
CA SER A 217 -24.72 -5.34 30.40
C SER A 217 -23.27 -5.75 30.64
N LEU A 218 -23.09 -6.80 31.46
CA LEU A 218 -21.80 -7.44 31.71
C LEU A 218 -21.38 -8.40 30.58
N THR A 219 -22.35 -9.03 29.90
CA THR A 219 -22.07 -9.99 28.82
C THR A 219 -21.70 -9.29 27.51
N GLN A 220 -22.17 -8.06 27.27
CA GLN A 220 -21.83 -7.28 26.07
C GLN A 220 -20.44 -6.61 26.11
N ILE A 221 -19.68 -6.73 27.23
CA ILE A 221 -18.35 -6.13 27.34
C ILE A 221 -17.37 -6.76 26.33
N THR A 222 -17.48 -8.07 26.10
CA THR A 222 -16.57 -8.84 25.23
C THR A 222 -16.84 -8.61 23.74
N THR A 223 -17.97 -8.02 23.38
CA THR A 223 -18.44 -7.88 21.99
C THR A 223 -18.49 -6.43 21.51
N LEU A 224 -17.39 -5.68 21.61
CA LEU A 224 -17.25 -4.47 20.79
C LEU A 224 -17.15 -4.88 19.33
N GLY A 225 -18.28 -4.81 18.63
CA GLY A 225 -18.38 -5.20 17.24
C GLY A 225 -17.51 -4.31 16.33
N PRO A 226 -17.13 -4.83 15.14
CA PRO A 226 -16.44 -4.09 14.08
C PRO A 226 -17.04 -2.70 13.77
N THR A 227 -18.35 -2.55 14.00
CA THR A 227 -19.11 -1.32 13.74
C THR A 227 -18.63 -0.13 14.58
N THR A 228 -18.31 -0.32 15.85
CA THR A 228 -17.78 0.74 16.73
C THR A 228 -16.41 1.20 16.26
N LEU A 229 -15.56 0.26 15.81
CA LEU A 229 -14.25 0.56 15.28
C LEU A 229 -14.33 1.37 13.97
N VAL A 230 -15.25 1.02 13.06
CA VAL A 230 -15.47 1.80 11.82
C VAL A 230 -15.94 3.21 12.13
N ARG A 231 -16.83 3.41 13.11
CA ARG A 231 -17.28 4.76 13.50
C ARG A 231 -16.12 5.61 14.03
N ALA A 232 -15.28 5.04 14.88
CA ALA A 232 -14.10 5.73 15.40
C ALA A 232 -13.06 6.01 14.29
N LEU A 233 -12.84 5.06 13.38
CA LEU A 233 -11.98 5.25 12.21
C LEU A 233 -12.55 6.33 11.27
N ALA A 234 -13.86 6.37 11.04
CA ALA A 234 -14.52 7.38 10.23
C ALA A 234 -14.33 8.78 10.83
N ALA A 235 -14.54 8.94 12.14
CA ALA A 235 -14.24 10.18 12.86
C ALA A 235 -12.77 10.59 12.73
N ALA A 236 -11.84 9.63 12.85
CA ALA A 236 -10.40 9.88 12.71
C ALA A 236 -10.02 10.30 11.27
N VAL A 237 -10.62 9.69 10.24
CA VAL A 237 -10.42 10.05 8.82
C VAL A 237 -10.99 11.43 8.52
N LEU A 238 -12.19 11.76 9.00
CA LEU A 238 -12.77 13.11 8.89
C LEU A 238 -11.86 14.17 9.54
N ALA A 239 -11.18 13.80 10.62
CA ALA A 239 -10.15 14.61 11.27
C ALA A 239 -8.77 14.59 10.59
N ARG A 240 -8.69 14.02 9.39
CA ARG A 240 -7.48 13.87 8.57
C ARG A 240 -6.34 13.13 9.27
N MET A 241 -6.66 12.30 10.27
CA MET A 241 -5.71 11.63 11.14
C MET A 241 -4.71 12.57 11.84
N ALA A 242 -5.06 13.85 11.99
CA ALA A 242 -4.12 14.89 12.43
C ALA A 242 -4.62 15.66 13.67
N SER A 243 -5.90 16.02 13.71
CA SER A 243 -6.46 16.90 14.74
C SER A 243 -7.38 16.15 15.71
N MET A 244 -6.98 16.09 16.98
CA MET A 244 -7.76 15.44 18.05
C MET A 244 -9.08 16.17 18.34
N ARG A 245 -9.07 17.51 18.25
CA ARG A 245 -10.28 18.33 18.45
C ARG A 245 -11.33 18.06 17.37
N VAL A 246 -10.87 17.99 16.12
CA VAL A 246 -11.75 17.66 14.99
C VAL A 246 -12.22 16.20 15.08
N ALA A 247 -11.38 15.28 15.58
CA ALA A 247 -11.79 13.89 15.78
C ALA A 247 -12.92 13.76 16.81
N LEU A 248 -12.85 14.49 17.92
CA LEU A 248 -13.92 14.52 18.93
C LEU A 248 -15.22 15.08 18.33
N LEU A 249 -15.14 16.24 17.67
CA LEU A 249 -16.29 16.87 17.01
C LEU A 249 -16.90 15.97 15.93
N ALA A 250 -16.06 15.32 15.12
CA ALA A 250 -16.50 14.37 14.10
C ALA A 250 -17.23 13.17 14.72
N GLY A 251 -16.76 12.67 15.87
CA GLY A 251 -17.46 11.62 16.63
C GLY A 251 -18.87 12.05 17.06
N VAL A 252 -19.01 13.24 17.62
CA VAL A 252 -20.32 13.82 18.00
C VAL A 252 -21.23 13.96 16.79
N VAL A 253 -20.74 14.54 15.69
CA VAL A 253 -21.50 14.70 14.45
C VAL A 253 -21.96 13.35 13.89
N LEU A 254 -21.10 12.33 13.91
CA LEU A 254 -21.47 10.98 13.47
C LEU A 254 -22.53 10.34 14.37
N GLY A 255 -22.46 10.55 15.69
CA GLY A 255 -23.48 10.05 16.63
C GLY A 255 -24.85 10.72 16.45
N LEU A 256 -24.86 12.03 16.22
CA LEU A 256 -26.08 12.79 15.87
C LEU A 256 -26.66 12.34 14.54
N LEU A 257 -25.81 12.19 13.52
CA LEU A 257 -26.21 11.71 12.20
C LEU A 257 -26.80 10.29 12.26
N GLN A 258 -26.16 9.39 13.02
CA GLN A 258 -26.67 8.05 13.26
C GLN A 258 -28.08 8.10 13.84
N SER A 259 -28.29 8.89 14.88
CA SER A 259 -29.59 9.02 15.56
C SER A 259 -30.65 9.60 14.62
N PHE A 260 -30.29 10.60 13.81
CA PHE A 260 -31.16 11.19 12.81
C PHE A 260 -31.60 10.18 11.75
N ILE A 261 -30.66 9.39 11.21
CA ILE A 261 -30.94 8.39 10.19
C ILE A 261 -31.80 7.27 10.76
N GLN A 262 -31.44 6.74 11.93
CA GLN A 262 -32.17 5.65 12.57
C GLN A 262 -33.62 6.04 12.87
N PHE A 263 -33.87 7.30 13.25
CA PHE A 263 -35.22 7.79 13.49
C PHE A 263 -36.08 7.91 12.22
N ASN A 264 -35.51 8.45 11.14
CA ASN A 264 -36.25 8.73 9.90
C ASN A 264 -36.42 7.51 9.00
N TRP A 265 -35.52 6.53 9.08
CA TRP A 265 -35.48 5.34 8.21
C TRP A 265 -35.39 4.04 9.01
N LEU A 266 -36.32 3.85 9.95
CA LEU A 266 -36.42 2.65 10.79
C LEU A 266 -36.51 1.35 9.98
N THR A 267 -37.11 1.40 8.78
CA THR A 267 -37.31 0.22 7.91
C THR A 267 -36.12 -0.11 7.01
N GLN A 268 -35.05 0.69 7.01
CA GLN A 268 -33.88 0.46 6.16
C GLN A 268 -32.65 0.05 6.97
N PRO A 269 -32.46 -1.27 7.25
CA PRO A 269 -31.32 -1.73 8.01
C PRO A 269 -29.99 -1.37 7.32
N GLY A 270 -29.00 -0.99 8.14
CA GLY A 270 -27.64 -0.64 7.71
C GLY A 270 -27.50 0.67 6.95
N LEU A 271 -28.56 1.48 6.76
CA LEU A 271 -28.47 2.75 6.05
C LEU A 271 -27.43 3.70 6.68
N THR A 272 -27.34 3.71 8.01
CA THR A 272 -26.32 4.48 8.74
C THR A 272 -24.91 4.10 8.30
N ASP A 273 -24.59 2.81 8.24
CA ASP A 273 -23.24 2.34 7.90
C ASP A 273 -22.91 2.62 6.43
N PHE A 274 -23.89 2.55 5.53
CA PHE A 274 -23.74 2.97 4.14
C PHE A 274 -23.43 4.47 4.01
N VAL A 275 -24.16 5.33 4.74
CA VAL A 275 -23.88 6.78 4.76
C VAL A 275 -22.50 7.08 5.35
N ILE A 276 -22.10 6.40 6.43
CA ILE A 276 -20.75 6.53 7.00
C ILE A 276 -19.70 6.11 5.98
N PHE A 277 -19.90 5.02 5.25
CA PHE A 277 -19.01 4.62 4.16
C PHE A 277 -18.88 5.72 3.09
N LEU A 278 -19.98 6.33 2.64
CA LEU A 278 -19.94 7.44 1.69
C LEU A 278 -19.20 8.67 2.24
N LEU A 279 -19.40 8.98 3.53
CA LEU A 279 -18.67 10.07 4.20
C LEU A 279 -17.17 9.79 4.29
N VAL A 280 -16.77 8.57 4.62
CA VAL A 280 -15.36 8.15 4.63
C VAL A 280 -14.78 8.27 3.23
N LEU A 281 -15.50 7.78 2.20
CA LEU A 281 -15.06 7.88 0.81
C LEU A 281 -14.90 9.35 0.35
N ALA A 282 -15.84 10.22 0.71
CA ALA A 282 -15.78 11.65 0.42
C ALA A 282 -14.62 12.35 1.17
N ALA A 283 -14.42 12.04 2.45
CA ALA A 283 -13.33 12.57 3.26
C ALA A 283 -11.96 12.18 2.67
N VAL A 284 -11.80 10.90 2.32
CA VAL A 284 -10.64 10.35 1.64
C VAL A 284 -10.39 11.07 0.31
N PHE A 285 -11.45 11.31 -0.48
CA PHE A 285 -11.37 12.05 -1.75
C PHE A 285 -10.93 13.52 -1.57
N LEU A 286 -11.40 14.20 -0.52
CA LEU A 286 -11.04 15.60 -0.23
C LEU A 286 -9.60 15.74 0.28
N VAL A 287 -9.16 14.82 1.15
CA VAL A 287 -7.80 14.82 1.72
C VAL A 287 -6.73 14.60 0.64
N SER A 288 -7.07 13.87 -0.42
CA SER A 288 -6.13 13.55 -1.51
C SER A 288 -5.67 14.77 -2.34
N ARG A 289 -6.32 15.94 -2.19
CA ARG A 289 -5.90 17.17 -2.86
C ARG A 289 -4.70 17.85 -2.17
N GLY A 290 -4.37 17.45 -0.93
CA GLY A 290 -3.19 17.92 -0.20
C GLY A 290 -1.97 17.06 -0.51
N ARG A 291 -0.97 17.64 -1.18
CA ARG A 291 0.33 17.03 -1.48
C ARG A 291 1.08 16.71 -0.18
N ASP A 292 1.23 15.42 0.11
CA ASP A 292 2.41 14.86 0.76
C ASP A 292 2.74 13.53 0.08
N THR A 293 3.80 13.56 -0.73
CA THR A 293 4.27 12.41 -1.50
C THR A 293 5.21 11.60 -0.61
N GLU A 294 4.68 10.89 0.40
CA GLU A 294 5.51 9.97 1.16
C GLU A 294 5.93 8.81 0.25
N THR A 295 7.22 8.78 -0.07
CA THR A 295 7.95 7.76 -0.85
C THR A 295 8.37 6.58 0.04
N SER A 296 7.47 6.05 0.87
CA SER A 296 7.75 4.79 1.55
C SER A 296 7.54 3.64 0.56
N SER A 297 8.61 3.16 -0.08
CA SER A 297 8.56 1.96 -0.92
C SER A 297 8.19 0.77 -0.03
N PHE A 298 6.99 0.23 -0.22
CA PHE A 298 6.58 -0.94 0.51
C PHE A 298 7.20 -2.19 -0.14
N SER A 299 8.27 -2.73 0.45
CA SER A 299 8.73 -4.07 0.07
C SER A 299 7.94 -5.10 0.88
N PHE A 300 7.12 -5.90 0.22
CA PHE A 300 6.20 -6.85 0.85
C PHE A 300 6.57 -8.31 0.58
N ALA A 301 7.28 -8.60 -0.50
CA ALA A 301 7.51 -9.97 -0.93
C ALA A 301 8.79 -10.55 -0.29
N PRO A 302 8.74 -11.76 0.29
CA PRO A 302 9.97 -12.47 0.65
C PRO A 302 10.81 -12.67 -0.61
N LYS A 303 12.03 -12.10 -0.61
CA LYS A 303 12.98 -12.24 -1.73
C LYS A 303 13.53 -13.66 -1.73
N ALA A 304 13.40 -14.37 -2.86
CA ALA A 304 14.10 -15.62 -3.09
C ALA A 304 15.43 -15.32 -3.79
N ALA A 305 16.53 -15.92 -3.33
CA ALA A 305 17.80 -15.80 -4.03
C ALA A 305 17.69 -16.41 -5.45
N PRO A 306 18.32 -15.78 -6.46
CA PRO A 306 18.39 -16.36 -7.80
C PRO A 306 19.17 -17.67 -7.74
N ILE A 307 18.72 -18.67 -8.52
CA ILE A 307 19.43 -19.94 -8.64
C ILE A 307 20.75 -19.67 -9.38
N PRO A 308 21.91 -20.01 -8.79
CA PRO A 308 23.20 -19.91 -9.45
C PRO A 308 23.18 -20.60 -10.81
N GLU A 309 23.76 -19.98 -11.84
CA GLU A 309 23.68 -20.49 -13.23
C GLU A 309 24.14 -21.94 -13.36
N ARG A 310 25.17 -22.33 -12.60
CA ARG A 310 25.72 -23.70 -12.57
C ARG A 310 24.73 -24.75 -12.07
N LEU A 311 23.86 -24.37 -11.13
CA LEU A 311 22.85 -25.27 -10.57
C LEU A 311 21.61 -25.36 -11.45
N ARG A 312 21.43 -24.44 -12.42
CA ARG A 312 20.24 -24.43 -13.29
C ARG A 312 20.16 -25.66 -14.19
N ASP A 313 21.26 -26.37 -14.44
CA ASP A 313 21.27 -27.56 -15.30
C ASP A 313 20.89 -28.87 -14.59
N LEU A 314 20.90 -28.87 -13.26
CA LEU A 314 20.48 -30.02 -12.47
C LEU A 314 18.96 -30.20 -12.54
N TRP A 315 18.49 -31.39 -12.93
CA TRP A 315 17.06 -31.71 -13.08
C TRP A 315 16.25 -31.45 -11.80
N TRP A 316 16.76 -31.88 -10.64
CA TRP A 316 16.07 -31.69 -9.37
C TRP A 316 15.98 -30.21 -8.95
N VAL A 317 16.98 -29.39 -9.31
CA VAL A 317 16.97 -27.94 -9.06
C VAL A 317 15.89 -27.25 -9.91
N ARG A 318 15.76 -27.64 -11.18
CA ARG A 318 14.70 -27.15 -12.08
C ARG A 318 13.31 -27.49 -11.55
N GLN A 319 13.17 -28.65 -10.90
CA GLN A 319 11.90 -29.11 -10.37
C GLN A 319 11.62 -28.65 -8.93
N LEU A 320 12.63 -28.15 -8.22
CA LEU A 320 12.53 -27.75 -6.80
C LEU A 320 11.46 -26.69 -6.56
N GLU A 321 11.25 -25.77 -7.51
CA GLU A 321 10.21 -24.73 -7.41
C GLU A 321 8.79 -25.27 -7.63
N ARG A 322 8.66 -26.41 -8.33
CA ARG A 322 7.36 -27.04 -8.65
C ARG A 322 7.01 -28.17 -7.69
N ALA A 323 8.00 -28.86 -7.14
CA ALA A 323 7.84 -30.01 -6.25
C ALA A 323 6.89 -29.75 -5.06
N PRO A 324 7.03 -28.67 -4.26
CA PRO A 324 6.12 -28.45 -3.13
C PRO A 324 4.68 -28.19 -3.58
N LEU A 325 4.48 -27.50 -4.71
CA LEU A 325 3.14 -27.28 -5.28
C LEU A 325 2.52 -28.61 -5.76
N LEU A 326 3.30 -29.44 -6.44
CA LEU A 326 2.85 -30.75 -6.90
C LEU A 326 2.51 -31.67 -5.72
N ALA A 327 3.32 -31.67 -4.67
CA ALA A 327 3.06 -32.42 -3.45
C ALA A 327 1.77 -31.96 -2.76
N LEU A 328 1.57 -30.64 -2.62
CA LEU A 328 0.38 -30.07 -2.02
C LEU A 328 -0.87 -30.35 -2.88
N GLY A 329 -0.74 -30.29 -4.20
CA GLY A 329 -1.81 -30.67 -5.14
C GLY A 329 -2.16 -32.15 -5.07
N ALA A 330 -1.16 -33.03 -5.02
CA ALA A 330 -1.37 -34.47 -4.85
C ALA A 330 -2.06 -34.78 -3.53
N LEU A 331 -1.63 -34.15 -2.44
CA LEU A 331 -2.27 -34.28 -1.14
C LEU A 331 -3.75 -33.83 -1.19
N ALA A 332 -4.04 -32.70 -1.82
CA ALA A 332 -5.40 -32.20 -1.99
C ALA A 332 -6.29 -33.16 -2.81
N ILE A 333 -5.73 -33.83 -3.82
CA ILE A 333 -6.46 -34.84 -4.60
C ILE A 333 -6.75 -36.09 -3.77
N VAL A 334 -5.78 -36.55 -2.98
CA VAL A 334 -5.88 -37.82 -2.24
C VAL A 334 -6.70 -37.69 -0.95
N LEU A 335 -6.65 -36.54 -0.27
CA LEU A 335 -7.25 -36.36 1.06
C LEU A 335 -8.77 -36.68 1.13
N PRO A 336 -9.64 -36.25 0.19
CA PRO A 336 -11.07 -36.59 0.22
C PRO A 336 -11.37 -38.07 -0.07
N LEU A 337 -10.42 -38.79 -0.68
CA LEU A 337 -10.52 -40.23 -0.92
C LEU A 337 -10.25 -41.02 0.35
N LEU A 338 -9.26 -40.58 1.14
CA LEU A 338 -8.93 -41.17 2.44
C LEU A 338 -10.00 -40.87 3.50
N VAL A 339 -10.65 -39.70 3.40
CA VAL A 339 -11.61 -39.21 4.38
C VAL A 339 -12.98 -38.97 3.72
N PRO A 340 -13.84 -40.00 3.62
CA PRO A 340 -15.05 -39.94 2.82
C PRO A 340 -16.21 -39.15 3.46
N GLN A 341 -16.07 -38.67 4.70
CA GLN A 341 -17.12 -37.93 5.42
C GLN A 341 -17.49 -36.60 4.74
N ALA A 342 -18.78 -36.41 4.45
CA ALA A 342 -19.29 -35.21 3.78
C ALA A 342 -19.02 -33.91 4.55
N SER A 343 -19.08 -33.95 5.89
CA SER A 343 -18.75 -32.80 6.76
C SER A 343 -17.29 -32.35 6.62
N ARG A 344 -16.37 -33.32 6.52
CA ARG A 344 -14.94 -33.02 6.31
C ARG A 344 -14.67 -32.54 4.88
N GLN A 345 -15.35 -33.09 3.88
CA GLN A 345 -15.28 -32.61 2.50
C GLN A 345 -15.77 -31.16 2.36
N LEU A 346 -16.83 -30.78 3.10
CA LEU A 346 -17.27 -29.39 3.19
C LEU A 346 -16.17 -28.50 3.76
N LEU A 347 -15.53 -28.90 4.88
CA LEU A 347 -14.41 -28.15 5.46
C LEU A 347 -13.25 -28.00 4.48
N TYR A 348 -12.87 -29.07 3.77
CA TYR A 348 -11.83 -29.01 2.76
C TYR A 348 -12.20 -28.06 1.61
N THR A 349 -13.45 -28.05 1.19
CA THR A 349 -13.96 -27.10 0.19
C THR A 349 -13.89 -25.66 0.69
N VAL A 350 -14.22 -25.42 1.96
CA VAL A 350 -14.11 -24.08 2.59
C VAL A 350 -12.66 -23.60 2.60
N ILE A 351 -11.68 -24.47 2.90
CA ILE A 351 -10.24 -24.11 2.82
C ILE A 351 -9.89 -23.64 1.41
N LEU A 352 -10.33 -24.36 0.37
CA LEU A 352 -10.06 -23.98 -1.02
C LEU A 352 -10.73 -22.65 -1.39
N GLY A 353 -11.99 -22.44 -0.99
CA GLY A 353 -12.70 -21.20 -1.24
C GLY A 353 -12.03 -19.98 -0.57
N TYR A 354 -11.58 -20.13 0.68
CA TYR A 354 -10.77 -19.11 1.35
C TYR A 354 -9.42 -18.89 0.68
N ALA A 355 -8.77 -19.93 0.14
CA ALA A 355 -7.54 -19.79 -0.62
C ALA A 355 -7.75 -18.97 -1.92
N ILE A 356 -8.88 -19.16 -2.62
CA ILE A 356 -9.25 -18.35 -3.80
C ILE A 356 -9.48 -16.90 -3.37
N CYS A 357 -10.26 -16.64 -2.32
CA CYS A 357 -10.46 -15.31 -1.78
C CYS A 357 -9.13 -14.67 -1.35
N ALA A 358 -8.23 -15.41 -0.72
CA ALA A 358 -6.93 -14.91 -0.26
C ALA A 358 -5.99 -14.58 -1.44
N ALA A 359 -6.15 -15.27 -2.57
CA ALA A 359 -5.43 -14.95 -3.80
C ALA A 359 -5.76 -13.54 -4.33
N SER A 360 -6.99 -13.05 -4.10
CA SER A 360 -7.37 -11.68 -4.47
C SER A 360 -6.60 -10.62 -3.66
N VAL A 361 -6.47 -10.82 -2.35
CA VAL A 361 -5.71 -9.94 -1.44
C VAL A 361 -4.24 -9.91 -1.85
N THR A 362 -3.68 -11.03 -2.30
CA THR A 362 -2.29 -11.11 -2.78
C THR A 362 -2.03 -10.21 -3.99
N ILE A 363 -2.97 -10.12 -4.93
CA ILE A 363 -2.84 -9.22 -6.09
C ILE A 363 -2.89 -7.77 -5.64
N LEU A 364 -3.89 -7.42 -4.83
CA LEU A 364 -4.14 -6.02 -4.48
C LEU A 364 -3.12 -5.48 -3.46
N THR A 365 -2.95 -6.20 -2.36
CA THR A 365 -2.04 -5.79 -1.28
C THR A 365 -0.61 -6.24 -1.55
N GLY A 366 -0.39 -7.44 -2.07
CA GLY A 366 0.95 -7.92 -2.39
C GLY A 366 1.58 -7.19 -3.57
N TRP A 367 0.92 -7.18 -4.73
CA TRP A 367 1.56 -6.65 -5.95
C TRP A 367 1.29 -5.16 -6.17
N ALA A 368 0.06 -4.69 -5.99
CA ALA A 368 -0.28 -3.28 -6.18
C ALA A 368 -0.01 -2.40 -4.94
N GLY A 369 0.36 -3.02 -3.80
CA GLY A 369 0.61 -2.37 -2.52
C GLY A 369 -0.56 -1.54 -2.01
N GLN A 370 -1.77 -1.97 -2.35
CA GLN A 370 -3.02 -1.37 -1.90
C GLN A 370 -3.61 -2.26 -0.81
N LEU A 371 -3.53 -1.81 0.44
CA LEU A 371 -4.10 -2.55 1.56
C LEU A 371 -5.63 -2.47 1.50
N SER A 372 -6.29 -3.63 1.40
CA SER A 372 -7.75 -3.74 1.40
C SER A 372 -8.19 -4.65 2.54
N LEU A 373 -9.11 -4.14 3.37
CA LEU A 373 -9.70 -4.86 4.50
C LEU A 373 -11.17 -5.23 4.24
N GLY A 374 -11.65 -5.09 2.99
CA GLY A 374 -13.02 -5.38 2.59
C GLY A 374 -13.13 -6.50 1.56
N GLN A 375 -12.14 -7.38 1.43
CA GLN A 375 -12.14 -8.38 0.36
C GLN A 375 -13.25 -9.42 0.52
N MET A 376 -13.60 -9.80 1.75
CA MET A 376 -14.69 -10.73 1.96
C MET A 376 -16.06 -10.10 1.67
N ALA A 377 -16.15 -8.76 1.67
CA ALA A 377 -17.36 -8.07 1.26
C ALA A 377 -17.63 -8.23 -0.24
N PHE A 378 -16.59 -8.17 -1.08
CA PHE A 378 -16.71 -8.52 -2.50
C PHE A 378 -17.04 -10.00 -2.69
N ALA A 379 -16.48 -10.89 -1.85
CA ALA A 379 -16.82 -12.31 -1.88
C ALA A 379 -18.31 -12.53 -1.56
N GLY A 380 -18.86 -11.91 -0.51
CA GLY A 380 -20.28 -12.04 -0.19
C GLY A 380 -21.20 -11.39 -1.22
N LEU A 381 -20.81 -10.27 -1.82
CA LEU A 381 -21.54 -9.72 -2.98
C LEU A 381 -21.55 -10.73 -4.14
N GLY A 382 -20.43 -11.41 -4.39
CA GLY A 382 -20.35 -12.48 -5.40
C GLY A 382 -21.22 -13.69 -5.07
N ALA A 383 -21.21 -14.11 -3.80
CA ALA A 383 -22.06 -15.17 -3.26
C ALA A 383 -23.55 -14.87 -3.49
N LEU A 384 -24.01 -13.72 -3.02
CA LEU A 384 -25.42 -13.32 -3.10
C LEU A 384 -25.85 -13.00 -4.53
N THR A 385 -24.98 -12.41 -5.34
CA THR A 385 -25.28 -12.18 -6.77
C THR A 385 -25.39 -13.50 -7.52
N ALA A 386 -24.52 -14.49 -7.25
CA ALA A 386 -24.62 -15.81 -7.87
C ALA A 386 -25.90 -16.55 -7.43
N ALA A 387 -26.25 -16.49 -6.14
CA ALA A 387 -27.49 -17.05 -5.62
C ALA A 387 -28.72 -16.41 -6.28
N ALA A 388 -28.76 -15.08 -6.35
CA ALA A 388 -29.87 -14.35 -6.96
C ALA A 388 -30.02 -14.63 -8.47
N LEU A 389 -28.91 -14.69 -9.21
CA LEU A 389 -28.93 -15.08 -10.64
C LEU A 389 -29.35 -16.53 -10.85
N ASN A 390 -29.00 -17.43 -9.93
CA ASN A 390 -29.36 -18.84 -10.02
C ASN A 390 -30.84 -19.09 -9.71
N ARG A 391 -31.45 -18.29 -8.83
CA ARG A 391 -32.91 -18.35 -8.58
C ARG A 391 -33.73 -17.67 -9.68
N GLY A 392 -33.14 -16.72 -10.40
CA GLY A 392 -33.86 -15.79 -11.28
C GLY A 392 -34.22 -14.50 -10.54
N LEU A 393 -34.33 -13.40 -11.29
CA LEU A 393 -34.53 -12.06 -10.72
C LEU A 393 -35.88 -11.51 -11.18
N GLN A 394 -36.64 -10.89 -10.28
CA GLN A 394 -37.86 -10.18 -10.61
C GLN A 394 -37.69 -8.71 -10.27
N PHE A 395 -37.92 -7.83 -11.25
CA PHE A 395 -37.84 -6.38 -11.08
C PHE A 395 -39.20 -5.77 -11.36
N SER A 396 -39.70 -4.93 -10.47
CA SER A 396 -40.85 -4.07 -10.77
C SER A 396 -40.36 -2.76 -11.38
N VAL A 397 -40.58 -2.55 -12.68
CA VAL A 397 -40.22 -1.31 -13.39
C VAL A 397 -41.51 -0.69 -13.94
N ALA A 398 -41.81 0.55 -13.50
CA ALA A 398 -42.98 1.32 -13.93
C ALA A 398 -44.33 0.56 -13.80
N GLY A 399 -44.48 -0.26 -12.76
CA GLY A 399 -45.70 -1.06 -12.52
C GLY A 399 -45.76 -2.39 -13.29
N SER A 400 -44.75 -2.70 -14.12
CA SER A 400 -44.60 -3.99 -14.80
C SER A 400 -43.49 -4.83 -14.18
N THR A 401 -43.78 -6.09 -13.85
CA THR A 401 -42.78 -7.03 -13.32
C THR A 401 -42.02 -7.69 -14.46
N VAL A 402 -40.76 -7.33 -14.64
CA VAL A 402 -39.83 -7.98 -15.57
C VAL A 402 -39.10 -9.10 -14.84
N ALA A 403 -39.34 -10.35 -15.24
CA ALA A 403 -38.65 -11.52 -14.70
C ALA A 403 -37.50 -11.94 -15.62
N LEU A 404 -36.29 -12.06 -15.06
CA LEU A 404 -35.15 -12.74 -15.66
C LEU A 404 -35.16 -14.20 -15.24
N SER A 405 -34.95 -15.09 -16.21
CA SER A 405 -34.89 -16.53 -15.97
C SER A 405 -33.69 -16.92 -15.10
N ALA A 406 -33.85 -18.02 -14.37
CA ALA A 406 -32.79 -18.65 -13.60
C ALA A 406 -31.61 -19.05 -14.50
N LEU A 407 -30.40 -18.77 -14.04
CA LEU A 407 -29.17 -19.15 -14.73
C LEU A 407 -28.56 -20.43 -14.14
N PRO A 408 -27.94 -21.28 -14.97
CA PRO A 408 -27.22 -22.45 -14.48
C PRO A 408 -26.02 -22.02 -13.63
N PHE A 409 -25.67 -22.87 -12.66
CA PHE A 409 -24.65 -22.60 -11.64
C PHE A 409 -23.34 -21.98 -12.22
N PRO A 410 -22.69 -22.54 -13.26
CA PRO A 410 -21.44 -21.97 -13.77
C PRO A 410 -21.61 -20.56 -14.38
N ALA A 411 -22.73 -20.29 -15.05
CA ALA A 411 -23.01 -18.99 -15.66
C ALA A 411 -23.29 -17.93 -14.58
N ALA A 412 -24.06 -18.29 -13.54
CA ALA A 412 -24.32 -17.44 -12.39
C ALA A 412 -23.02 -17.05 -11.67
N VAL A 413 -22.13 -18.02 -11.41
CA VAL A 413 -20.81 -17.78 -10.79
C VAL A 413 -19.93 -16.87 -11.65
N ALA A 414 -19.88 -17.09 -12.97
CA ALA A 414 -19.07 -16.27 -13.87
C ALA A 414 -19.56 -14.82 -13.95
N LEU A 415 -20.86 -14.60 -14.09
CA LEU A 415 -21.45 -13.25 -14.13
C LEU A 415 -21.32 -12.54 -12.78
N ALA A 416 -21.52 -13.23 -11.66
CA ALA A 416 -21.29 -12.67 -10.33
C ALA A 416 -19.83 -12.24 -10.11
N SER A 417 -18.88 -13.00 -10.64
CA SER A 417 -17.45 -12.65 -10.61
C SER A 417 -17.14 -11.40 -11.44
N VAL A 418 -17.79 -11.23 -12.60
CA VAL A 418 -17.63 -10.02 -13.41
C VAL A 418 -18.26 -8.80 -12.71
N PHE A 419 -19.48 -8.96 -12.18
CA PHE A 419 -20.20 -7.92 -11.46
C PHE A 419 -19.39 -7.41 -10.26
N THR A 420 -18.88 -8.31 -9.43
CA THR A 420 -18.01 -7.96 -8.29
C THR A 420 -16.71 -7.28 -8.72
N GLY A 421 -16.11 -7.70 -9.83
CA GLY A 421 -14.98 -7.00 -10.44
C GLY A 421 -15.30 -5.55 -10.82
N VAL A 422 -16.50 -5.29 -11.35
CA VAL A 422 -16.98 -3.92 -11.67
C VAL A 422 -17.21 -3.11 -10.40
N ILE A 423 -17.88 -3.67 -9.39
CA ILE A 423 -18.08 -2.99 -8.10
C ILE A 423 -16.74 -2.65 -7.43
N ALA A 424 -15.79 -3.57 -7.44
CA ALA A 424 -14.44 -3.33 -6.95
C ALA A 424 -13.70 -2.22 -7.73
N ALA A 425 -13.96 -2.09 -9.04
CA ALA A 425 -13.44 -0.99 -9.84
C ALA A 425 -14.02 0.36 -9.42
N VAL A 426 -15.33 0.43 -9.12
CA VAL A 426 -16.00 1.65 -8.68
C VAL A 426 -15.49 2.09 -7.31
N VAL A 427 -15.48 1.16 -6.34
CA VAL A 427 -14.93 1.42 -4.99
C VAL A 427 -13.44 1.78 -5.07
N GLY A 428 -12.70 1.04 -5.90
CA GLY A 428 -11.29 1.29 -6.17
C GLY A 428 -11.05 2.68 -6.76
N ALA A 429 -11.79 3.08 -7.79
CA ALA A 429 -11.64 4.36 -8.49
C ALA A 429 -11.73 5.57 -7.54
N GLY A 430 -12.69 5.56 -6.61
CA GLY A 430 -12.81 6.57 -5.57
C GLY A 430 -11.58 6.61 -4.65
N ALA A 431 -11.02 5.44 -4.34
CA ALA A 431 -9.89 5.32 -3.44
C ALA A 431 -8.50 5.43 -4.13
N LEU A 432 -8.42 5.37 -5.46
CA LEU A 432 -7.14 5.42 -6.22
C LEU A 432 -6.38 6.73 -6.10
N ARG A 433 -7.07 7.81 -5.76
CA ARG A 433 -6.43 9.11 -5.49
C ARG A 433 -5.69 9.13 -4.16
N VAL A 434 -5.92 8.13 -3.31
CA VAL A 434 -5.38 8.05 -1.97
C VAL A 434 -4.35 6.93 -1.88
N ARG A 435 -3.25 7.20 -1.19
CA ARG A 435 -2.16 6.23 -1.02
C ARG A 435 -2.21 5.62 0.38
N GLY A 436 -1.94 4.32 0.47
CA GLY A 436 -1.61 3.66 1.74
C GLY A 436 -2.81 3.36 2.64
N LEU A 437 -2.70 3.73 3.93
CA LEU A 437 -3.58 3.26 4.99
C LEU A 437 -5.04 3.74 4.91
N LEU A 438 -5.30 4.91 4.31
CA LEU A 438 -6.66 5.44 4.20
C LEU A 438 -7.57 4.57 3.30
N LEU A 439 -6.99 3.88 2.32
CA LEU A 439 -7.70 2.89 1.50
C LEU A 439 -8.16 1.69 2.35
N ALA A 440 -7.34 1.26 3.32
CA ALA A 440 -7.70 0.16 4.21
C ALA A 440 -8.94 0.51 5.04
N VAL A 441 -9.03 1.77 5.51
CA VAL A 441 -10.21 2.27 6.23
C VAL A 441 -11.43 2.33 5.33
N SER A 442 -11.31 2.87 4.10
CA SER A 442 -12.45 2.96 3.18
C SER A 442 -12.97 1.58 2.76
N THR A 443 -12.08 0.61 2.55
CA THR A 443 -12.46 -0.77 2.22
C THR A 443 -13.04 -1.52 3.42
N PHE A 444 -12.59 -1.26 4.63
CA PHE A 444 -13.21 -1.79 5.84
C PHE A 444 -14.61 -1.21 6.08
N ALA A 445 -14.77 0.11 5.91
CA ALA A 445 -16.08 0.78 5.97
C ALA A 445 -17.03 0.26 4.89
N PHE A 446 -16.52 0.02 3.67
CA PHE A 446 -17.28 -0.66 2.62
C PHE A 446 -17.69 -2.07 3.05
N GLY A 447 -16.84 -2.81 3.75
CA GLY A 447 -17.16 -4.16 4.22
C GLY A 447 -18.33 -4.18 5.19
N ILE A 448 -18.34 -3.27 6.17
CA ILE A 448 -19.47 -3.12 7.08
C ILE A 448 -20.72 -2.65 6.34
N ALA A 449 -20.60 -1.70 5.41
CA ALA A 449 -21.72 -1.28 4.58
C ALA A 449 -22.27 -2.44 3.72
N ALA A 450 -21.41 -3.30 3.18
CA ALA A 450 -21.81 -4.49 2.42
C ALA A 450 -22.68 -5.42 3.27
N GLU A 451 -22.15 -5.79 4.43
CA GLU A 451 -22.79 -6.67 5.41
C GLU A 451 -24.11 -6.11 5.95
N GLN A 452 -24.12 -4.83 6.34
CA GLN A 452 -25.26 -4.23 7.02
C GLN A 452 -26.32 -3.68 6.07
N TYR A 453 -25.95 -3.24 4.86
CA TYR A 453 -26.85 -2.55 3.93
C TYR A 453 -27.06 -3.28 2.61
N PHE A 454 -25.98 -3.70 1.93
CA PHE A 454 -26.09 -4.26 0.59
C PHE A 454 -26.63 -5.70 0.59
N TYR A 455 -26.20 -6.55 1.54
CA TYR A 455 -26.67 -7.94 1.63
C TYR A 455 -28.15 -8.03 1.98
N ARG A 456 -28.69 -6.98 2.60
CA ARG A 456 -30.08 -6.89 3.05
C ARG A 456 -31.01 -6.23 2.03
N ARG A 457 -30.59 -6.09 0.77
CA ARG A 457 -31.46 -5.58 -0.29
C ARG A 457 -32.39 -6.67 -0.78
N GLU A 458 -33.62 -6.30 -1.13
CA GLU A 458 -34.67 -7.19 -1.65
C GLU A 458 -34.18 -8.06 -2.82
N ILE A 459 -33.30 -7.52 -3.68
CA ILE A 459 -32.72 -8.29 -4.81
C ILE A 459 -31.94 -9.55 -4.38
N PHE A 460 -31.43 -9.59 -3.15
CA PHE A 460 -30.65 -10.71 -2.61
C PHE A 460 -31.43 -11.53 -1.57
N GLN A 461 -32.52 -10.97 -1.04
CA GLN A 461 -33.32 -11.59 0.02
C GLN A 461 -34.43 -12.46 -0.55
N ASP A 462 -34.58 -13.67 0.00
CA ASP A 462 -35.83 -14.41 -0.16
C ASP A 462 -36.84 -13.87 0.86
N GLU A 463 -38.11 -13.79 0.49
CA GLU A 463 -39.16 -13.26 1.36
C GLU A 463 -39.19 -14.02 2.70
N GLY A 464 -38.97 -13.29 3.80
CA GLY A 464 -38.98 -13.83 5.16
C GLY A 464 -37.79 -14.73 5.53
N ALA A 465 -36.78 -14.90 4.66
CA ALA A 465 -35.67 -15.81 4.92
C ALA A 465 -34.45 -15.11 5.56
N HIS A 466 -33.77 -15.84 6.45
CA HIS A 466 -32.49 -15.43 7.05
C HIS A 466 -31.26 -15.86 6.22
N THR A 467 -31.48 -16.64 5.16
CA THR A 467 -30.44 -17.17 4.27
C THR A 467 -30.90 -17.12 2.82
N ALA A 468 -30.00 -16.85 1.89
CA ALA A 468 -30.24 -17.01 0.45
C ALA A 468 -30.01 -18.47 0.04
N SER A 469 -31.01 -19.13 -0.54
CA SER A 469 -30.81 -20.47 -1.12
C SER A 469 -29.98 -20.38 -2.41
N PHE A 470 -28.99 -21.25 -2.55
CA PHE A 470 -28.17 -21.37 -3.75
C PHE A 470 -27.98 -22.85 -4.10
N THR A 471 -28.69 -23.30 -5.13
CA THR A 471 -28.64 -24.70 -5.55
C THR A 471 -27.52 -24.92 -6.56
N ARG A 472 -27.00 -26.15 -6.55
CA ARG A 472 -25.99 -26.60 -7.51
C ARG A 472 -26.47 -27.92 -8.10
N ASP A 473 -26.69 -27.94 -9.41
CA ASP A 473 -27.19 -29.12 -10.10
C ASP A 473 -26.05 -29.74 -10.91
N THR A 474 -25.79 -29.17 -12.09
CA THR A 474 -24.71 -29.62 -12.98
C THR A 474 -23.75 -28.49 -13.32
N ALA A 475 -22.48 -28.82 -13.46
CA ALA A 475 -21.47 -27.95 -14.05
C ALA A 475 -20.87 -28.64 -15.28
N PHE A 476 -21.05 -28.02 -16.45
CA PHE A 476 -20.52 -28.55 -17.72
C PHE A 476 -20.96 -30.01 -18.01
N GLY A 477 -22.18 -30.39 -17.61
CA GLY A 477 -22.73 -31.74 -17.78
C GLY A 477 -22.32 -32.75 -16.70
N ILE A 478 -21.53 -32.34 -15.70
CA ILE A 478 -21.14 -33.17 -14.55
C ILE A 478 -22.05 -32.85 -13.36
N ASP A 479 -22.57 -33.88 -12.70
CA ASP A 479 -23.34 -33.74 -11.45
C ASP A 479 -22.41 -33.31 -10.30
N ILE A 480 -22.73 -32.16 -9.70
CA ILE A 480 -21.96 -31.55 -8.60
C ILE A 480 -22.78 -31.44 -7.30
N THR A 481 -23.89 -32.15 -7.21
CA THR A 481 -24.73 -32.21 -5.99
C THR A 481 -23.94 -32.77 -4.81
N SER A 482 -23.11 -33.81 -5.03
CA SER A 482 -22.26 -34.42 -4.01
C SER A 482 -21.14 -33.49 -3.52
N GLN A 483 -20.91 -33.45 -2.19
CA GLN A 483 -19.82 -32.65 -1.60
C GLN A 483 -18.44 -33.03 -2.13
N ARG A 484 -18.22 -34.30 -2.47
CA ARG A 484 -16.95 -34.77 -3.05
C ARG A 484 -16.76 -34.25 -4.47
N ALA A 485 -17.78 -34.36 -5.32
CA ALA A 485 -17.73 -33.87 -6.70
C ALA A 485 -17.49 -32.36 -6.72
N TYR A 486 -18.19 -31.64 -5.83
CA TYR A 486 -18.02 -30.21 -5.68
C TYR A 486 -16.64 -29.81 -5.16
N TYR A 487 -16.07 -30.55 -4.20
CA TYR A 487 -14.70 -30.33 -3.75
C TYR A 487 -13.70 -30.35 -4.92
N TYR A 488 -13.79 -31.36 -5.79
CA TYR A 488 -12.90 -31.47 -6.96
C TYR A 488 -13.12 -30.34 -7.96
N LEU A 489 -14.36 -29.90 -8.18
CA LEU A 489 -14.65 -28.71 -8.98
C LEU A 489 -13.90 -27.49 -8.42
N VAL A 490 -14.04 -27.21 -7.13
CA VAL A 490 -13.39 -26.06 -6.48
C VAL A 490 -11.86 -26.20 -6.50
N LEU A 491 -11.32 -27.41 -6.37
CA LEU A 491 -9.88 -27.67 -6.48
C LEU A 491 -9.35 -27.37 -7.89
N VAL A 492 -10.07 -27.79 -8.93
CA VAL A 492 -9.73 -27.45 -10.32
C VAL A 492 -9.79 -25.94 -10.53
N VAL A 493 -10.83 -25.27 -10.03
CA VAL A 493 -10.93 -23.81 -10.15
C VAL A 493 -9.79 -23.11 -9.41
N LEU A 494 -9.42 -23.54 -8.21
CA LEU A 494 -8.26 -23.00 -7.49
C LEU A 494 -6.97 -23.19 -8.31
N ALA A 495 -6.75 -24.37 -8.88
CA ALA A 495 -5.57 -24.63 -9.71
C ALA A 495 -5.52 -23.72 -10.94
N VAL A 496 -6.67 -23.51 -11.61
CA VAL A 496 -6.79 -22.57 -12.75
C VAL A 496 -6.53 -21.14 -12.31
N VAL A 497 -7.11 -20.68 -11.19
CA VAL A 497 -6.90 -19.34 -10.63
C VAL A 497 -5.42 -19.12 -10.33
N LEU A 498 -4.77 -20.05 -9.62
CA LEU A 498 -3.34 -19.95 -9.31
C LEU A 498 -2.47 -19.96 -10.57
N ALA A 499 -2.81 -20.76 -11.58
CA ALA A 499 -2.10 -20.78 -12.86
C ALA A 499 -2.25 -19.44 -13.61
N VAL A 500 -3.45 -18.87 -13.65
CA VAL A 500 -3.71 -17.55 -14.26
C VAL A 500 -2.94 -16.47 -13.50
N ILE A 501 -3.01 -16.45 -12.17
CA ILE A 501 -2.25 -15.52 -11.34
C ILE A 501 -0.75 -15.67 -11.57
N ALA A 502 -0.20 -16.88 -11.60
CA ALA A 502 1.21 -17.12 -11.86
C ALA A 502 1.66 -16.59 -13.23
N ARG A 503 0.80 -16.68 -14.25
CA ARG A 503 1.05 -16.12 -15.58
C ARG A 503 1.00 -14.59 -15.56
N LEU A 504 -0.04 -14.02 -14.96
CA LEU A 504 -0.17 -12.56 -14.80
C LEU A 504 1.00 -11.97 -14.01
N ARG A 505 1.53 -12.70 -13.01
CA ARG A 505 2.72 -12.29 -12.25
C ARG A 505 3.97 -12.19 -13.11
N ARG A 506 4.16 -13.16 -14.01
CA ARG A 506 5.36 -13.28 -14.84
C ARG A 506 5.33 -12.36 -16.07
N SER A 507 4.14 -11.92 -16.49
CA SER A 507 3.96 -11.03 -17.64
C SER A 507 4.15 -9.55 -17.28
N GLY A 508 4.04 -8.70 -18.30
CA GLY A 508 4.06 -7.24 -18.18
C GLY A 508 3.07 -6.68 -17.18
N ILE A 509 1.93 -7.35 -16.98
CA ILE A 509 0.90 -6.91 -16.03
C ILE A 509 1.43 -6.97 -14.60
N GLY A 510 2.05 -8.09 -14.20
CA GLY A 510 2.66 -8.24 -12.88
C GLY A 510 3.82 -7.29 -12.67
N ARG A 511 4.72 -7.18 -13.65
CA ARG A 511 5.89 -6.28 -13.60
C ARG A 511 5.47 -4.82 -13.44
N THR A 512 4.56 -4.33 -14.27
CA THR A 512 4.07 -2.95 -14.21
C THR A 512 3.27 -2.66 -12.93
N THR A 513 2.54 -3.65 -12.39
CA THR A 513 1.84 -3.51 -11.11
C THR A 513 2.80 -3.30 -9.94
N VAL A 514 3.86 -4.10 -9.88
CA VAL A 514 4.94 -3.93 -8.89
C VAL A 514 5.70 -2.62 -9.11
N GLY A 515 6.04 -2.29 -10.36
CA GLY A 515 6.75 -1.05 -10.67
C GLY A 515 5.97 0.20 -10.23
N VAL A 516 4.66 0.24 -10.47
CA VAL A 516 3.79 1.34 -10.00
C VAL A 516 3.70 1.40 -8.47
N ARG A 517 3.72 0.24 -7.80
CA ARG A 517 3.74 0.16 -6.34
C ARG A 517 5.04 0.74 -5.78
N ASP A 518 6.17 0.34 -6.35
CA ASP A 518 7.50 0.73 -5.90
C ASP A 518 7.78 2.21 -6.19
N ASN A 519 7.57 2.63 -7.44
CA ASN A 519 7.69 4.02 -7.86
C ASN A 519 6.77 4.38 -9.03
N ALA A 520 5.62 4.96 -8.70
CA ALA A 520 4.65 5.43 -9.70
C ALA A 520 5.20 6.55 -10.62
N ALA A 521 6.17 7.36 -10.18
CA ALA A 521 6.72 8.45 -10.98
C ALA A 521 7.66 7.91 -12.07
N THR A 522 8.58 7.02 -11.70
CA THR A 522 9.46 6.31 -12.65
C THR A 522 8.65 5.42 -13.60
N ALA A 523 7.63 4.72 -13.08
CA ALA A 523 6.71 3.96 -13.93
C ALA A 523 5.99 4.86 -14.95
N ALA A 524 5.57 6.06 -14.55
CA ALA A 524 4.93 7.03 -15.45
C ALA A 524 5.91 7.55 -16.52
N ALA A 525 7.17 7.78 -16.16
CA ALA A 525 8.25 8.10 -17.10
C ALA A 525 8.50 6.94 -18.08
N TYR A 526 8.24 5.69 -17.68
CA TYR A 526 8.28 4.51 -18.55
C TYR A 526 6.95 4.20 -19.26
N THR A 527 6.08 5.21 -19.42
CA THR A 527 4.75 5.13 -20.08
C THR A 527 3.65 4.33 -19.35
N VAL A 528 3.89 3.93 -18.11
CA VAL A 528 2.95 3.14 -17.30
C VAL A 528 2.09 4.07 -16.45
N GLY A 529 0.79 4.13 -16.74
CA GLY A 529 -0.15 4.96 -15.99
C GLY A 529 -0.61 4.29 -14.70
N ALA A 530 -0.27 4.86 -13.54
CA ALA A 530 -0.60 4.31 -12.23
C ALA A 530 -2.10 4.04 -12.03
N THR A 531 -2.97 4.96 -12.45
CA THR A 531 -4.43 4.81 -12.32
C THR A 531 -4.95 3.55 -13.02
N ARG A 532 -4.53 3.30 -14.26
CA ARG A 532 -4.99 2.13 -15.03
C ARG A 532 -4.49 0.82 -14.44
N VAL A 533 -3.22 0.80 -14.01
CA VAL A 533 -2.62 -0.39 -13.41
C VAL A 533 -3.31 -0.74 -12.10
N LYS A 534 -3.54 0.25 -11.22
CA LYS A 534 -4.24 0.01 -9.97
C LYS A 534 -5.72 -0.36 -10.18
N LEU A 535 -6.45 0.28 -11.10
CA LEU A 535 -7.83 -0.12 -11.45
C LEU A 535 -7.89 -1.58 -11.90
N ARG A 536 -6.98 -2.00 -12.77
CA ARG A 536 -6.91 -3.41 -13.22
C ARG A 536 -6.67 -4.36 -12.06
N ALA A 537 -5.81 -3.99 -11.10
CA ALA A 537 -5.59 -4.79 -9.90
C ALA A 537 -6.86 -4.90 -9.03
N PHE A 538 -7.63 -3.82 -8.89
CA PHE A 538 -8.93 -3.84 -8.18
C PHE A 538 -9.96 -4.73 -8.88
N VAL A 539 -10.10 -4.63 -10.22
CA VAL A 539 -11.01 -5.48 -11.00
C VAL A 539 -10.65 -6.95 -10.86
N LEU A 540 -9.37 -7.30 -11.05
CA LEU A 540 -8.87 -8.67 -10.92
C LEU A 540 -9.10 -9.20 -9.51
N ALA A 541 -8.75 -8.42 -8.49
CA ALA A 541 -8.94 -8.84 -7.10
C ALA A 541 -10.43 -9.00 -6.76
N GLY A 542 -11.28 -8.01 -7.07
CA GLY A 542 -12.71 -8.07 -6.83
C GLY A 542 -13.38 -9.25 -7.52
N GLY A 543 -13.02 -9.54 -8.77
CA GLY A 543 -13.57 -10.67 -9.50
C GLY A 543 -13.10 -12.03 -8.97
N ILE A 544 -11.84 -12.15 -8.55
CA ILE A 544 -11.34 -13.38 -7.89
C ILE A 544 -11.98 -13.56 -6.50
N ALA A 545 -12.18 -12.47 -5.75
CA ALA A 545 -12.90 -12.51 -4.48
C ALA A 545 -14.36 -12.95 -4.69
N GLY A 546 -15.05 -12.37 -5.68
CA GLY A 546 -16.39 -12.76 -6.07
C GLY A 546 -16.48 -14.23 -6.47
N LEU A 547 -15.55 -14.71 -7.31
CA LEU A 547 -15.44 -16.12 -7.69
C LEU A 547 -15.29 -17.03 -6.46
N GLY A 548 -14.34 -16.72 -5.57
CA GLY A 548 -14.13 -17.47 -4.33
C GLY A 548 -15.37 -17.45 -3.43
N GLY A 549 -16.06 -16.31 -3.37
CA GLY A 549 -17.29 -16.15 -2.61
C GLY A 549 -18.46 -16.94 -3.16
N SER A 550 -18.70 -16.92 -4.48
CA SER A 550 -19.72 -17.74 -5.12
C SER A 550 -19.44 -19.24 -4.97
N LEU A 551 -18.18 -19.67 -4.98
CA LEU A 551 -17.82 -21.08 -4.73
C LEU A 551 -17.97 -21.46 -3.25
N LEU A 552 -17.68 -20.54 -2.32
CA LEU A 552 -17.98 -20.77 -0.90
C LEU A 552 -19.50 -20.88 -0.67
N ALA A 553 -20.28 -20.04 -1.33
CA ALA A 553 -21.74 -20.08 -1.30
C ALA A 553 -22.29 -21.42 -1.79
N GLY A 554 -21.79 -21.94 -2.91
CA GLY A 554 -22.21 -23.24 -3.41
C GLY A 554 -21.72 -24.42 -2.56
N ALA A 555 -20.72 -24.23 -1.69
CA ALA A 555 -20.33 -25.25 -0.71
C ALA A 555 -21.37 -25.37 0.42
N VAL A 556 -21.85 -24.23 0.93
CA VAL A 556 -22.81 -24.16 2.04
C VAL A 556 -24.28 -24.24 1.61
N GLN A 557 -24.59 -23.90 0.35
CA GLN A 557 -25.91 -23.87 -0.30
C GLN A 557 -26.98 -22.96 0.34
N ASN A 558 -26.81 -22.57 1.61
CA ASN A 558 -27.62 -21.56 2.28
C ASN A 558 -26.70 -20.44 2.76
N VAL A 559 -26.70 -19.31 2.04
CA VAL A 559 -25.82 -18.18 2.33
C VAL A 559 -26.46 -17.31 3.40
N PRO A 560 -25.93 -17.23 4.63
CA PRO A 560 -26.49 -16.36 5.66
C PRO A 560 -26.21 -14.88 5.36
N TYR A 561 -27.12 -14.00 5.76
CA TYR A 561 -26.96 -12.55 5.56
C TYR A 561 -26.13 -11.86 6.66
N SER A 562 -26.04 -12.42 7.87
CA SER A 562 -25.43 -11.74 9.03
C SER A 562 -24.61 -12.59 9.99
N ASP A 563 -24.67 -13.93 9.92
CA ASP A 563 -24.23 -14.74 11.07
C ASP A 563 -22.87 -15.40 10.88
N ARG A 564 -22.50 -15.75 9.65
CA ARG A 564 -21.24 -16.44 9.36
C ARG A 564 -20.86 -16.31 7.88
N TYR A 565 -19.56 -16.26 7.59
CA TYR A 565 -19.03 -16.09 6.24
C TYR A 565 -19.32 -14.71 5.66
N PHE A 566 -18.36 -14.20 4.89
CA PHE A 566 -18.49 -12.92 4.20
C PHE A 566 -18.61 -11.67 5.09
N LEU A 567 -18.41 -11.84 6.40
CA LEU A 567 -18.48 -10.73 7.34
C LEU A 567 -17.19 -9.90 7.32
N SER A 568 -17.27 -8.72 7.92
CA SER A 568 -16.13 -7.82 8.06
C SER A 568 -15.00 -8.45 8.90
N ALA A 569 -15.35 -9.30 9.87
CA ALA A 569 -14.38 -10.09 10.65
C ALA A 569 -13.63 -11.12 9.78
N ASP A 570 -14.33 -11.79 8.84
CA ASP A 570 -13.72 -12.74 7.92
C ASP A 570 -12.72 -12.08 6.98
N SER A 571 -12.93 -10.79 6.64
CA SER A 571 -11.95 -10.01 5.88
C SER A 571 -10.63 -9.83 6.64
N LEU A 572 -10.67 -9.69 7.98
CA LEU A 572 -9.48 -9.62 8.82
C LEU A 572 -8.77 -10.98 8.90
N THR A 573 -9.55 -12.07 8.97
CA THR A 573 -9.02 -13.45 8.87
C THR A 573 -8.35 -13.68 7.52
N LEU A 574 -8.94 -13.19 6.43
CA LEU A 574 -8.39 -13.32 5.08
C LEU A 574 -7.04 -12.60 4.91
N VAL A 575 -6.92 -11.42 5.51
CA VAL A 575 -5.66 -10.67 5.56
C VAL A 575 -4.61 -11.45 6.38
N SER A 576 -5.02 -12.04 7.50
CA SER A 576 -4.16 -12.89 8.32
C SER A 576 -3.68 -14.12 7.55
N ILE A 577 -4.54 -14.78 6.79
CA ILE A 577 -4.21 -15.89 5.88
C ILE A 577 -3.09 -15.48 4.92
N VAL A 578 -3.23 -14.34 4.22
CA VAL A 578 -2.21 -13.93 3.24
C VAL A 578 -0.91 -13.52 3.89
N VAL A 579 -0.97 -12.87 5.05
CA VAL A 579 0.24 -12.45 5.79
C VAL A 579 0.98 -13.65 6.37
N ILE A 580 0.28 -14.59 7.01
CA ILE A 580 0.85 -15.88 7.49
C ILE A 580 1.45 -16.65 6.33
N GLY A 581 0.70 -16.79 5.24
CA GLY A 581 1.15 -17.53 4.07
C GLY A 581 2.38 -16.93 3.42
N GLY A 582 2.49 -15.61 3.40
CA GLY A 582 3.59 -14.85 2.79
C GLY A 582 3.05 -13.89 1.74
N LEU A 583 2.90 -12.63 2.13
CA LEU A 583 2.25 -11.61 1.33
C LEU A 583 3.02 -11.35 0.03
N GLY A 584 2.32 -11.32 -1.10
CA GLY A 584 2.92 -11.17 -2.43
C GLY A 584 3.40 -12.47 -3.10
N SER A 585 3.44 -13.59 -2.36
CA SER A 585 3.69 -14.93 -2.93
C SER A 585 2.44 -15.52 -3.56
N ILE A 586 2.60 -16.22 -4.69
CA ILE A 586 1.50 -16.95 -5.34
C ILE A 586 1.03 -18.13 -4.47
N TYR A 587 1.93 -18.72 -3.69
CA TYR A 587 1.65 -19.88 -2.83
C TYR A 587 1.11 -19.50 -1.46
N GLY A 588 1.34 -18.24 -1.04
CA GLY A 588 0.94 -17.73 0.27
C GLY A 588 -0.54 -17.97 0.60
N PRO A 589 -1.50 -17.63 -0.28
CA PRO A 589 -2.93 -17.87 -0.04
C PRO A 589 -3.28 -19.30 0.37
N VAL A 590 -2.66 -20.29 -0.28
CA VAL A 590 -2.95 -21.71 -0.05
C VAL A 590 -2.36 -22.16 1.28
N LEU A 591 -1.09 -21.83 1.54
CA LEU A 591 -0.42 -22.17 2.80
C LEU A 591 -1.07 -21.50 4.00
N GLY A 592 -1.48 -20.23 3.85
CA GLY A 592 -2.17 -19.49 4.87
C GLY A 592 -3.57 -20.04 5.17
N ALA A 593 -4.34 -20.39 4.13
CA ALA A 593 -5.67 -20.98 4.32
C ALA A 593 -5.57 -22.36 4.97
N LEU A 594 -4.57 -23.16 4.58
CA LEU A 594 -4.27 -24.44 5.21
C LEU A 594 -3.85 -24.25 6.69
N TRP A 595 -3.07 -23.22 7.02
CA TRP A 595 -2.68 -22.94 8.40
C TRP A 595 -3.87 -22.48 9.26
N VAL A 596 -4.58 -21.44 8.83
CA VAL A 596 -5.61 -20.78 9.65
C VAL A 596 -6.88 -21.61 9.75
N ILE A 597 -7.30 -22.24 8.66
CA ILE A 597 -8.58 -22.96 8.58
C ILE A 597 -8.35 -24.47 8.54
N GLY A 598 -7.31 -24.91 7.81
CA GLY A 598 -7.07 -26.33 7.59
C GLY A 598 -6.52 -27.08 8.79
N LEU A 599 -5.51 -26.55 9.47
CA LEU A 599 -4.84 -27.24 10.57
C LEU A 599 -5.82 -27.53 11.73
N PRO A 600 -6.69 -26.59 12.18
CA PRO A 600 -7.71 -26.88 13.19
C PRO A 600 -8.75 -27.90 12.71
N ALA A 601 -9.08 -27.87 11.41
CA ALA A 601 -10.03 -28.82 10.82
C ALA A 601 -9.46 -30.25 10.71
N ILE A 602 -8.15 -30.40 10.52
CA ILE A 602 -7.47 -31.70 10.41
C ILE A 602 -7.26 -32.32 11.80
N PHE A 603 -6.96 -31.50 12.81
CA PHE A 603 -6.66 -31.94 14.18
C PHE A 603 -7.62 -31.33 15.23
N PRO A 604 -8.94 -31.62 15.16
CA PRO A 604 -9.93 -30.97 16.01
C PRO A 604 -9.80 -31.33 17.51
N GLY A 605 -9.16 -32.45 17.84
CA GLY A 605 -9.00 -32.93 19.23
C GLY A 605 -7.69 -32.53 19.91
N ASN A 606 -6.90 -31.62 19.33
CA ASN A 606 -5.63 -31.18 19.91
C ASN A 606 -5.72 -29.70 20.29
N ASP A 607 -5.72 -29.40 21.59
CA ASP A 607 -5.85 -28.04 22.12
C ASP A 607 -4.69 -27.11 21.71
N LEU A 608 -3.51 -27.67 21.41
CA LEU A 608 -2.36 -26.90 20.94
C LEU A 608 -2.55 -26.37 19.53
N VAL A 609 -3.33 -27.05 18.68
CA VAL A 609 -3.51 -26.65 17.29
C VAL A 609 -4.29 -25.34 17.18
N PRO A 610 -5.48 -25.18 17.79
CA PRO A 610 -6.17 -23.90 17.87
C PRO A 610 -5.30 -22.80 18.46
N LEU A 611 -4.48 -23.10 19.49
CA LEU A 611 -3.55 -22.13 20.08
C LEU A 611 -2.47 -21.67 19.08
N LEU A 612 -1.87 -22.60 18.32
CA LEU A 612 -0.86 -22.31 17.30
C LEU A 612 -1.44 -21.58 16.07
N THR A 613 -2.69 -21.85 15.72
CA THR A 613 -3.38 -21.17 14.60
C THR A 613 -4.10 -19.91 15.03
N SER A 614 -4.20 -19.67 16.34
CA SER A 614 -4.77 -18.46 16.90
C SER A 614 -3.93 -17.24 16.54
N SER A 615 -4.49 -16.09 16.86
CA SER A 615 -3.86 -14.77 16.79
C SER A 615 -2.53 -14.67 17.55
N LEU A 616 -2.34 -15.48 18.60
CA LEU A 616 -1.08 -15.59 19.32
C LEU A 616 0.00 -16.27 18.46
N GLY A 617 -0.33 -17.39 17.82
CA GLY A 617 0.58 -18.07 16.90
C GLY A 617 0.89 -17.24 15.66
N LEU A 618 -0.10 -16.50 15.13
CA LEU A 618 0.10 -15.46 14.11
C LEU A 618 1.13 -14.41 14.55
N LEU A 619 0.97 -13.85 15.75
CA LEU A 619 1.90 -12.84 16.29
C LEU A 619 3.32 -13.39 16.43
N ILE A 620 3.46 -14.60 16.99
CA ILE A 620 4.75 -15.28 17.12
C ILE A 620 5.38 -15.49 15.75
N LEU A 621 4.63 -16.01 14.77
CA LEU A 621 5.11 -16.23 13.42
C LEU A 621 5.63 -14.93 12.80
N LEU A 622 4.89 -13.82 12.92
CA LEU A 622 5.31 -12.53 12.33
C LEU A 622 6.52 -11.91 13.03
N LEU A 623 6.70 -12.17 14.32
CA LEU A 623 7.86 -11.69 15.08
C LEU A 623 9.18 -12.33 14.62
N TYR A 624 9.15 -13.62 14.25
CA TYR A 624 10.34 -14.35 13.81
C TYR A 624 10.48 -14.42 12.28
N PHE A 625 9.37 -14.51 11.56
CA PHE A 625 9.28 -14.68 10.11
C PHE A 625 8.31 -13.64 9.51
N PRO A 626 8.71 -12.36 9.40
CA PRO A 626 7.85 -11.31 8.88
C PRO A 626 7.41 -11.55 7.42
N GLY A 627 8.15 -12.37 6.66
CA GLY A 627 7.77 -12.80 5.30
C GLY A 627 6.78 -13.97 5.24
N GLY A 628 6.28 -14.46 6.39
CA GLY A 628 5.36 -15.59 6.49
C GLY A 628 6.00 -16.95 6.25
N LEU A 629 5.17 -17.99 6.12
CA LEU A 629 5.57 -19.39 5.94
C LEU A 629 6.40 -19.59 4.65
N VAL A 630 6.13 -18.82 3.60
CA VAL A 630 6.94 -18.85 2.37
C VAL A 630 8.41 -18.48 2.63
N GLN A 631 8.69 -17.59 3.58
CA GLN A 631 10.07 -17.24 3.95
C GLN A 631 10.84 -18.46 4.48
N ILE A 632 10.18 -19.30 5.27
CA ILE A 632 10.77 -20.55 5.78
C ILE A 632 11.08 -21.50 4.62
N GLY A 633 10.14 -21.63 3.68
CA GLY A 633 10.33 -22.44 2.46
C GLY A 633 11.51 -21.95 1.62
N TYR A 634 11.67 -20.64 1.42
CA TYR A 634 12.82 -20.09 0.71
C TYR A 634 14.13 -20.25 1.47
N ALA A 635 14.14 -20.08 2.80
CA ALA A 635 15.34 -20.34 3.60
C ALA A 635 15.80 -21.82 3.49
N ALA A 636 14.85 -22.76 3.49
CA ALA A 636 15.14 -24.18 3.28
C ALA A 636 15.66 -24.46 1.86
N ARG A 637 15.02 -23.88 0.83
CA ARG A 637 15.50 -23.93 -0.58
C ARG A 637 16.92 -23.41 -0.70
N ASP A 638 17.20 -22.23 -0.16
CA ASP A 638 18.50 -21.58 -0.30
C ASP A 638 19.58 -22.29 0.53
N ALA A 639 19.22 -22.95 1.64
CA ALA A 639 20.12 -23.84 2.36
C ALA A 639 20.47 -25.09 1.53
N LEU A 640 19.49 -25.73 0.88
CA LEU A 640 19.70 -26.86 -0.02
C LEU A 640 20.57 -26.50 -1.23
N LEU A 641 20.31 -25.34 -1.85
CA LEU A 641 21.10 -24.84 -2.97
C LEU A 641 22.55 -24.56 -2.56
N ARG A 642 22.78 -23.95 -1.39
CA ARG A 642 24.14 -23.74 -0.85
C ARG A 642 24.86 -25.04 -0.55
N LEU A 643 24.15 -26.06 -0.05
CA LEU A 643 24.73 -27.37 0.18
C LEU A 643 25.14 -28.04 -1.14
N ALA A 644 24.32 -27.90 -2.18
CA ALA A 644 24.62 -28.42 -3.52
C ALA A 644 25.79 -27.66 -4.18
N ASP A 645 25.82 -26.33 -4.06
CA ASP A 645 26.89 -25.50 -4.61
C ASP A 645 28.25 -25.83 -3.98
N ARG A 646 28.29 -26.08 -2.67
CA ARG A 646 29.51 -26.51 -1.94
C ARG A 646 30.05 -27.87 -2.37
N ARG A 647 29.24 -28.70 -3.02
CA ARG A 647 29.66 -30.02 -3.52
C ARG A 647 30.22 -29.96 -4.94
N LEU A 648 30.16 -28.81 -5.60
CA LEU A 648 30.75 -28.58 -6.91
C LEU A 648 32.15 -28.00 -6.75
N ASP A 649 33.06 -28.31 -7.68
CA ASP A 649 34.42 -27.80 -7.67
C ASP A 649 34.45 -26.25 -7.72
N PRO A 650 35.40 -25.61 -7.02
CA PRO A 650 35.52 -24.16 -7.01
C PRO A 650 35.66 -23.61 -8.43
N ALA A 651 34.91 -22.54 -8.70
CA ALA A 651 34.98 -21.79 -9.95
C ALA A 651 36.43 -21.43 -10.32
N PRO A 652 36.90 -21.68 -11.55
CA PRO A 652 38.01 -20.89 -12.06
C PRO A 652 37.57 -19.42 -12.03
N ALA A 653 38.38 -18.57 -11.40
CA ALA A 653 38.18 -17.12 -11.36
C ALA A 653 38.44 -16.53 -12.76
N GLY A 654 37.50 -16.73 -13.68
CA GLY A 654 37.57 -16.16 -15.02
C GLY A 654 37.48 -14.64 -14.95
N LYS A 655 38.44 -13.95 -15.58
CA LYS A 655 38.34 -12.51 -15.87
C LYS A 655 37.01 -12.26 -16.60
N PRO A 656 36.29 -11.17 -16.29
CA PRO A 656 34.98 -10.91 -16.88
C PRO A 656 35.12 -10.76 -18.38
N GLU A 657 34.62 -11.73 -19.13
CA GLU A 657 34.52 -11.64 -20.57
C GLU A 657 33.34 -10.71 -20.86
N VAL A 658 33.65 -9.44 -21.13
CA VAL A 658 32.69 -8.48 -21.66
C VAL A 658 32.34 -9.00 -23.04
N ALA A 659 31.18 -9.65 -23.18
CA ALA A 659 30.66 -10.04 -24.48
C ALA A 659 30.67 -8.78 -25.37
N PRO A 660 31.23 -8.86 -26.60
CA PRO A 660 31.33 -7.69 -27.47
C PRO A 660 29.93 -7.09 -27.67
N ALA A 661 29.83 -5.77 -27.54
CA ALA A 661 28.58 -5.03 -27.69
C ALA A 661 27.96 -5.39 -29.05
N LYS A 662 26.82 -6.09 -29.03
CA LYS A 662 26.01 -6.23 -30.24
C LYS A 662 25.49 -4.85 -30.60
N ALA A 663 25.71 -4.44 -31.84
CA ALA A 663 25.10 -3.24 -32.39
C ALA A 663 23.57 -3.34 -32.23
N LEU A 664 22.95 -2.30 -31.67
CA LEU A 664 21.52 -2.27 -31.46
C LEU A 664 20.81 -2.20 -32.81
N THR A 665 20.22 -3.31 -33.26
CA THR A 665 19.46 -3.33 -34.51
C THR A 665 18.12 -2.64 -34.26
N ARG A 666 17.94 -1.42 -34.77
CA ARG A 666 16.67 -0.70 -34.69
C ARG A 666 15.59 -1.41 -35.52
N ALA A 667 14.47 -1.74 -34.88
CA ALA A 667 13.37 -2.45 -35.53
C ALA A 667 12.49 -1.56 -36.43
N VAL A 668 12.51 -0.23 -36.25
CA VAL A 668 11.67 0.72 -37.03
C VAL A 668 12.49 1.98 -37.38
N PRO A 669 12.59 2.36 -38.67
CA PRO A 669 13.17 3.64 -39.08
C PRO A 669 12.34 4.80 -38.54
N ARG A 670 13.00 5.84 -38.00
CA ARG A 670 12.32 7.04 -37.49
C ARG A 670 12.11 8.04 -38.62
N GLU A 671 10.92 8.62 -38.67
CA GLU A 671 10.69 9.80 -39.49
C GLU A 671 11.46 10.99 -38.87
N PRO A 672 12.35 11.64 -39.64
CA PRO A 672 13.11 12.80 -39.18
C PRO A 672 12.16 13.98 -38.95
N LEU A 673 12.36 14.70 -37.84
CA LEU A 673 11.67 15.97 -37.61
C LEU A 673 12.31 17.05 -38.50
N PRO A 674 11.53 18.02 -39.00
CA PRO A 674 12.07 19.17 -39.71
C PRO A 674 13.17 19.86 -38.90
N ALA A 675 14.27 20.24 -39.56
CA ALA A 675 15.46 20.79 -38.89
C ALA A 675 15.20 22.13 -38.16
N ASP A 676 14.15 22.83 -38.56
CA ASP A 676 13.68 24.10 -38.01
C ASP A 676 12.78 23.94 -36.76
N GLN A 677 12.37 22.71 -36.42
CA GLN A 677 11.47 22.47 -35.30
C GLN A 677 12.23 21.98 -34.04
N PRO A 678 12.18 22.70 -32.90
CA PRO A 678 12.86 22.26 -31.70
C PRO A 678 12.24 20.99 -31.10
N MET A 679 13.07 20.13 -30.52
CA MET A 679 12.63 18.93 -29.79
C MET A 679 11.89 19.30 -28.50
N LEU A 680 12.31 20.39 -27.86
CA LEU A 680 11.67 20.99 -26.69
C LEU A 680 11.62 22.49 -26.87
N ARG A 681 10.46 23.09 -26.58
CA ARG A 681 10.32 24.53 -26.39
C ARG A 681 9.48 24.81 -25.16
N THR A 682 9.98 25.66 -24.27
CA THR A 682 9.19 26.23 -23.18
C THR A 682 9.01 27.72 -23.42
N ASN A 683 7.81 28.26 -23.19
CA ASN A 683 7.55 29.70 -23.26
C ASN A 683 6.86 30.18 -21.97
N ASP A 684 7.48 31.14 -21.28
CA ASP A 684 7.01 31.75 -20.03
C ASP A 684 6.54 30.72 -18.98
N VAL A 685 7.29 29.62 -18.81
CA VAL A 685 6.91 28.57 -17.87
C VAL A 685 7.05 29.07 -16.44
N ARG A 686 5.98 28.95 -15.65
CA ARG A 686 5.97 29.30 -14.21
C ARG A 686 5.46 28.15 -13.36
N VAL A 687 6.10 27.93 -12.21
CA VAL A 687 5.72 26.91 -11.24
C VAL A 687 5.66 27.53 -9.84
N ARG A 688 4.51 27.36 -9.17
CA ARG A 688 4.27 27.86 -7.81
C ARG A 688 3.95 26.71 -6.85
N PHE A 689 4.55 26.76 -5.67
CA PHE A 689 4.27 25.87 -4.55
C PHE A 689 3.79 26.69 -3.35
N GLY A 690 2.46 26.70 -3.12
CA GLY A 690 1.88 27.60 -2.12
C GLY A 690 2.18 29.06 -2.47
N GLY A 691 2.82 29.79 -1.56
CA GLY A 691 3.24 31.18 -1.78
C GLY A 691 4.60 31.33 -2.49
N LEU A 692 5.36 30.24 -2.70
CA LEU A 692 6.69 30.30 -3.32
C LEU A 692 6.60 30.12 -4.84
N THR A 693 7.12 31.09 -5.60
CA THR A 693 7.34 30.93 -7.05
C THR A 693 8.72 30.31 -7.27
N ALA A 694 8.75 29.04 -7.67
CA ALA A 694 9.99 28.28 -7.82
C ALA A 694 10.58 28.35 -9.25
N VAL A 695 9.74 28.64 -10.25
CA VAL A 695 10.13 28.95 -11.63
C VAL A 695 9.27 30.13 -12.07
N ASP A 696 9.88 31.17 -12.64
CA ASP A 696 9.23 32.43 -12.98
C ASP A 696 9.57 32.89 -14.41
N GLY A 697 8.91 32.29 -15.39
CA GLY A 697 8.88 32.76 -16.76
C GLY A 697 10.02 32.22 -17.60
N VAL A 698 10.38 30.94 -17.39
CA VAL A 698 11.52 30.33 -18.07
C VAL A 698 11.14 29.90 -19.48
N SER A 699 11.91 30.40 -20.45
CA SER A 699 11.81 30.02 -21.86
C SER A 699 13.14 29.43 -22.32
N ILE A 700 13.15 28.16 -22.70
CA ILE A 700 14.32 27.43 -23.21
C ILE A 700 13.95 26.64 -24.46
N GLN A 701 14.95 26.34 -25.30
CA GLN A 701 14.77 25.51 -26.49
C GLN A 701 15.87 24.45 -26.58
N VAL A 702 15.53 23.30 -27.16
CA VAL A 702 16.48 22.21 -27.45
C VAL A 702 16.27 21.78 -28.90
N ALA A 703 17.30 21.91 -29.73
CA ALA A 703 17.28 21.57 -31.15
C ALA A 703 17.44 20.04 -31.37
N PRO A 704 17.10 19.52 -32.57
CA PRO A 704 17.34 18.12 -32.92
C PRO A 704 18.79 17.71 -32.67
N GLY A 705 18.99 16.60 -31.96
CA GLY A 705 20.32 16.07 -31.66
C GLY A 705 21.19 16.93 -30.73
N GLU A 706 20.73 18.06 -30.19
CA GLU A 706 21.51 18.95 -29.32
C GLU A 706 21.59 18.42 -27.87
N ILE A 707 22.73 18.59 -27.20
CA ILE A 707 22.86 18.46 -25.74
C ILE A 707 22.82 19.85 -25.11
N VAL A 708 21.77 20.14 -24.36
CA VAL A 708 21.62 21.38 -23.59
C VAL A 708 21.89 21.13 -22.11
N GLY A 709 22.84 21.87 -21.54
CA GLY A 709 23.14 21.87 -20.12
C GLY A 709 22.29 22.88 -19.35
N LEU A 710 21.81 22.51 -18.17
CA LEU A 710 21.06 23.37 -17.28
C LEU A 710 21.78 23.49 -15.94
N ILE A 711 22.44 24.62 -15.71
CA ILE A 711 23.26 24.88 -14.52
C ILE A 711 22.61 25.94 -13.61
N GLY A 712 23.09 26.07 -12.38
CA GLY A 712 22.63 27.05 -11.41
C GLY A 712 22.80 26.57 -9.97
N THR A 713 22.64 27.47 -9.00
CA THR A 713 22.77 27.15 -7.57
C THR A 713 21.66 26.20 -7.07
N ASN A 714 21.85 25.64 -5.88
CA ASN A 714 20.82 24.81 -5.23
C ASN A 714 19.59 25.67 -4.92
N GLY A 715 18.40 25.22 -5.33
CA GLY A 715 17.17 26.00 -5.21
C GLY A 715 16.89 26.97 -6.36
N ALA A 716 17.75 27.06 -7.38
CA ALA A 716 17.54 27.94 -8.55
C ALA A 716 16.34 27.58 -9.44
N GLY A 717 15.63 26.48 -9.18
CA GLY A 717 14.45 26.06 -9.94
C GLY A 717 14.70 25.00 -11.02
N LYS A 718 15.94 24.51 -11.18
CA LYS A 718 16.34 23.51 -12.21
C LYS A 718 15.44 22.26 -12.21
N SER A 719 15.43 21.50 -11.12
CA SER A 719 14.62 20.28 -11.00
C SER A 719 13.11 20.58 -11.04
N THR A 720 12.69 21.77 -10.63
CA THR A 720 11.28 22.21 -10.73
C THR A 720 10.87 22.42 -12.19
N LEU A 721 11.68 23.10 -12.99
CA LEU A 721 11.47 23.25 -14.43
C LEU A 721 11.46 21.88 -15.11
N MET A 722 12.41 21.02 -14.74
CA MET A 722 12.51 19.64 -15.21
C MET A 722 11.22 18.86 -14.92
N ASN A 723 10.65 19.00 -13.72
CA ASN A 723 9.38 18.40 -13.35
C ASN A 723 8.19 18.99 -14.13
N ALA A 724 8.22 20.28 -14.49
CA ALA A 724 7.19 20.88 -15.35
C ALA A 724 7.26 20.35 -16.79
N ILE A 725 8.46 20.26 -17.37
CA ILE A 725 8.69 19.66 -18.70
C ILE A 725 8.25 18.19 -18.71
N GLY A 726 8.54 17.45 -17.64
CA GLY A 726 8.10 16.07 -17.46
C GLY A 726 6.62 15.88 -17.16
N GLY A 727 5.85 16.95 -16.88
CA GLY A 727 4.44 16.87 -16.48
C GLY A 727 4.20 16.39 -15.04
N PHE A 728 5.22 16.40 -14.17
CA PHE A 728 5.15 16.04 -12.75
C PHE A 728 4.83 17.23 -11.83
N ALA A 729 5.01 18.45 -12.33
CA ALA A 729 4.57 19.68 -11.67
C ALA A 729 3.59 20.45 -12.58
N PRO A 730 2.44 20.93 -12.05
CA PRO A 730 1.58 21.83 -12.79
C PRO A 730 2.32 23.14 -13.02
N ALA A 731 2.23 23.66 -14.24
CA ALA A 731 2.87 24.89 -14.66
C ALA A 731 1.89 25.72 -15.49
N THR A 732 2.09 27.05 -15.49
CA THR A 732 1.50 27.96 -16.49
C THR A 732 2.54 28.27 -17.57
N GLY A 733 2.13 28.90 -18.67
CA GLY A 733 2.96 29.04 -19.88
C GLY A 733 2.74 27.87 -20.83
N THR A 734 3.60 27.69 -21.83
CA THR A 734 3.51 26.57 -22.79
C THR A 734 4.75 25.68 -22.76
N VAL A 735 4.52 24.36 -22.90
CA VAL A 735 5.56 23.36 -23.10
C VAL A 735 5.23 22.57 -24.36
N GLU A 736 6.09 22.68 -25.36
CA GLU A 736 6.00 21.96 -26.63
C GLU A 736 7.07 20.86 -26.68
N LEU A 737 6.67 19.65 -27.05
CA LEU A 737 7.54 18.49 -27.26
C LEU A 737 7.37 17.99 -28.69
N LEU A 738 8.48 17.90 -29.43
CA LEU A 738 8.49 17.44 -30.83
C LEU A 738 7.43 18.16 -31.68
N GLY A 739 7.34 19.48 -31.53
CA GLY A 739 6.36 20.32 -32.23
C GLY A 739 4.92 20.26 -31.73
N ARG A 740 4.62 19.52 -30.65
CA ARG A 740 3.26 19.38 -30.10
C ARG A 740 3.17 20.03 -28.72
N ASP A 741 2.17 20.89 -28.52
CA ASP A 741 1.85 21.42 -27.19
C ASP A 741 1.41 20.26 -26.27
N VAL A 742 2.17 20.05 -25.20
CA VAL A 742 1.94 19.01 -24.19
C VAL A 742 1.54 19.59 -22.83
N THR A 743 1.32 20.90 -22.72
CA THR A 743 1.09 21.63 -21.47
C THR A 743 0.04 20.96 -20.58
N ALA A 744 -1.11 20.59 -21.15
CA ALA A 744 -2.21 19.93 -20.43
C ALA A 744 -2.05 18.41 -20.25
N THR A 745 -0.99 17.82 -20.81
CA THR A 745 -0.78 16.36 -20.80
C THR A 745 0.04 15.91 -19.60
N GLY A 746 -0.36 14.77 -19.02
CA GLY A 746 0.35 14.15 -17.90
C GLY A 746 1.64 13.42 -18.31
N PRO A 747 2.47 13.00 -17.34
CA PRO A 747 3.82 12.48 -17.57
C PRO A 747 3.83 11.23 -18.46
N THR A 748 2.84 10.36 -18.27
CA THR A 748 2.68 9.13 -19.07
C THR A 748 2.42 9.41 -20.56
N ALA A 749 1.75 10.51 -20.89
CA ALA A 749 1.48 10.88 -22.28
C ALA A 749 2.73 11.50 -22.92
N ARG A 750 3.43 12.38 -22.18
CA ARG A 750 4.72 12.95 -22.61
C ARG A 750 5.78 11.88 -22.86
N ALA A 751 5.86 10.87 -21.99
CA ALA A 751 6.75 9.73 -22.19
C ALA A 751 6.44 8.96 -23.48
N ARG A 752 5.16 8.76 -23.82
CA ARG A 752 4.76 8.13 -25.09
C ARG A 752 5.01 9.00 -26.31
N ALA A 753 5.03 10.31 -26.12
CA ALA A 753 5.38 11.25 -27.18
C ALA A 753 6.88 11.19 -27.50
N GLY A 754 7.71 10.56 -26.66
CA GLY A 754 9.16 10.40 -26.89
C GLY A 754 10.05 11.08 -25.86
N LEU A 755 9.49 11.55 -24.73
CA LEU A 755 10.27 12.10 -23.62
C LEU A 755 10.77 11.00 -22.67
N GLY A 756 12.09 10.78 -22.62
CA GLY A 756 12.74 10.00 -21.57
C GLY A 756 13.17 10.91 -20.41
N ARG A 757 13.02 10.46 -19.16
CA ARG A 757 13.39 11.24 -17.98
C ARG A 757 13.98 10.37 -16.87
N THR A 758 15.06 10.84 -16.24
CA THR A 758 15.57 10.30 -14.97
C THR A 758 15.25 11.22 -13.79
N PHE A 759 15.45 10.73 -12.57
CA PHE A 759 15.20 11.49 -11.34
C PHE A 759 16.46 11.51 -10.46
N GLN A 760 16.62 12.58 -9.69
CA GLN A 760 17.78 12.83 -8.83
C GLN A 760 18.11 11.66 -7.88
N ALA A 761 17.12 10.99 -7.28
CA ALA A 761 17.37 9.93 -6.29
C ALA A 761 17.59 8.51 -6.87
N ALA A 762 17.78 8.36 -8.18
CA ALA A 762 17.93 7.06 -8.86
C ALA A 762 16.84 6.03 -8.48
N THR A 763 15.60 6.50 -8.31
CA THR A 763 14.52 5.70 -7.71
C THR A 763 13.86 4.81 -8.76
N LEU A 764 14.54 3.72 -9.11
CA LEU A 764 14.01 2.61 -9.90
C LEU A 764 13.02 1.76 -9.07
N PHE A 765 12.87 0.47 -9.38
CA PHE A 765 11.92 -0.44 -8.73
C PHE A 765 12.67 -1.47 -7.85
N PRO A 766 12.78 -1.27 -6.52
CA PRO A 766 13.63 -2.09 -5.65
C PRO A 766 13.29 -3.59 -5.63
N GLU A 767 12.02 -3.98 -5.82
CA GLU A 767 11.61 -5.39 -5.84
C GLU A 767 11.73 -6.06 -7.21
N LEU A 768 12.08 -5.32 -8.25
CA LEU A 768 12.28 -5.88 -9.58
C LEU A 768 13.76 -6.14 -9.84
N THR A 769 14.02 -7.07 -10.75
CA THR A 769 15.36 -7.31 -11.29
C THR A 769 15.72 -6.26 -12.34
N VAL A 770 17.00 -6.17 -12.69
CA VAL A 770 17.47 -5.34 -13.82
C VAL A 770 16.69 -5.66 -15.09
N ARG A 771 16.59 -6.95 -15.44
CA ARG A 771 15.84 -7.41 -16.62
C ARG A 771 14.38 -6.99 -16.58
N GLN A 772 13.70 -7.18 -15.45
CA GLN A 772 12.29 -6.78 -15.32
C GLN A 772 12.12 -5.26 -15.42
N THR A 773 13.06 -4.48 -14.92
CA THR A 773 13.06 -3.01 -15.00
C THR A 773 13.15 -2.55 -16.46
N VAL A 774 14.09 -3.11 -17.24
CA VAL A 774 14.23 -2.81 -18.68
C VAL A 774 13.00 -3.31 -19.47
N GLN A 775 12.43 -4.46 -19.12
CA GLN A 775 11.19 -4.96 -19.73
C GLN A 775 10.00 -4.01 -19.50
N ILE A 776 9.89 -3.37 -18.34
CA ILE A 776 8.84 -2.36 -18.10
C ILE A 776 8.96 -1.20 -19.08
N ALA A 777 10.17 -0.71 -19.34
CA ALA A 777 10.39 0.32 -20.35
C ALA A 777 10.01 -0.17 -21.76
N CYS A 778 10.30 -1.45 -22.08
CA CYS A 778 9.89 -2.06 -23.35
C CYS A 778 8.36 -2.18 -23.54
N GLU A 779 7.56 -2.17 -22.46
CA GLU A 779 6.08 -2.16 -22.56
C GLU A 779 5.54 -0.91 -23.26
N ALA A 780 6.33 0.18 -23.35
CA ALA A 780 5.99 1.38 -24.09
C ALA A 780 5.75 1.10 -25.58
N ARG A 781 6.60 0.25 -26.17
CA ARG A 781 6.55 -0.18 -27.58
C ARG A 781 5.54 -1.29 -27.80
N GLY A 782 4.95 -1.82 -26.73
CA GLY A 782 3.90 -2.79 -26.88
C GLY A 782 3.39 -3.46 -25.61
N ARG A 783 2.14 -3.19 -25.23
CA ARG A 783 1.55 -3.70 -23.99
C ARG A 783 0.98 -5.11 -24.10
N THR A 784 1.15 -5.90 -23.05
CA THR A 784 0.38 -7.14 -22.87
C THR A 784 -1.10 -6.88 -22.55
N GLY A 785 -1.99 -7.62 -23.21
CA GLY A 785 -3.44 -7.57 -22.98
C GLY A 785 -3.83 -8.43 -21.78
N LEU A 786 -4.78 -7.95 -20.97
CA LEU A 786 -5.21 -8.66 -19.76
C LEU A 786 -5.88 -10.00 -20.09
N LEU A 787 -6.91 -9.97 -20.94
CA LEU A 787 -7.63 -11.17 -21.36
C LEU A 787 -6.74 -12.10 -22.18
N SER A 788 -5.91 -11.56 -23.09
CA SER A 788 -5.01 -12.37 -23.91
C SER A 788 -3.95 -13.11 -23.08
N THR A 789 -3.49 -12.49 -21.99
CA THR A 789 -2.54 -13.12 -21.05
C THR A 789 -3.25 -14.16 -20.18
N ALA A 790 -4.47 -13.86 -19.69
CA ALA A 790 -5.24 -14.78 -18.86
C ALA A 790 -5.67 -16.04 -19.64
N LEU A 791 -6.15 -15.87 -20.88
CA LEU A 791 -6.65 -16.93 -21.76
C LEU A 791 -5.56 -17.67 -22.54
N TYR A 792 -4.28 -17.37 -22.32
CA TYR A 792 -3.15 -18.07 -22.95
C TYR A 792 -3.09 -17.94 -24.49
N LEU A 793 -3.40 -16.76 -25.03
CA LEU A 793 -3.34 -16.56 -26.49
C LEU A 793 -1.87 -16.58 -27.00
N PRO A 794 -1.56 -17.31 -28.10
CA PRO A 794 -0.18 -17.51 -28.59
C PRO A 794 0.60 -16.21 -28.84
N HIS A 795 -0.06 -15.18 -29.38
CA HIS A 795 0.57 -13.90 -29.69
C HIS A 795 1.18 -13.20 -28.46
N THR A 796 0.64 -13.45 -27.26
CA THR A 796 1.20 -12.90 -26.01
C THR A 796 2.57 -13.51 -25.68
N PHE A 797 2.77 -14.82 -25.94
CA PHE A 797 4.05 -15.49 -25.70
C PHE A 797 5.16 -14.99 -26.60
N THR A 798 4.86 -14.86 -27.90
CA THR A 798 5.82 -14.33 -28.87
C THR A 798 6.24 -12.92 -28.50
N ARG A 799 5.29 -12.09 -28.04
CA ARG A 799 5.56 -10.72 -27.59
C ARG A 799 6.42 -10.65 -26.33
N GLU A 800 6.10 -11.44 -25.30
CA GLU A 800 6.89 -11.49 -24.06
C GLU A 800 8.33 -12.00 -24.33
N ARG A 801 8.48 -12.97 -25.25
CA ARG A 801 9.80 -13.43 -25.70
C ARG A 801 10.57 -12.33 -26.44
N ALA A 802 9.92 -11.62 -27.35
CA ALA A 802 10.53 -10.50 -28.07
C ALA A 802 10.97 -9.37 -27.13
N GLN A 803 10.12 -8.99 -26.15
CA GLN A 803 10.47 -8.01 -25.12
C GLN A 803 11.64 -8.48 -24.25
N ARG A 804 11.68 -9.76 -23.88
CA ARG A 804 12.80 -10.32 -23.14
C ARG A 804 14.09 -10.26 -23.95
N SER A 805 14.06 -10.67 -25.22
CA SER A 805 15.23 -10.57 -26.11
C SER A 805 15.74 -9.13 -26.21
N ALA A 806 14.84 -8.16 -26.47
CA ALA A 806 15.22 -6.76 -26.56
C ALA A 806 15.80 -6.20 -25.24
N ALA A 807 15.27 -6.64 -24.09
CA ALA A 807 15.85 -6.27 -22.80
C ALA A 807 17.24 -6.88 -22.61
N ASP A 808 17.44 -8.13 -23.04
CA ASP A 808 18.72 -8.84 -22.92
C ASP A 808 19.79 -8.23 -23.80
N ASP A 809 19.44 -7.79 -25.02
CA ASP A 809 20.32 -7.07 -25.92
C ASP A 809 20.79 -5.73 -25.32
N LEU A 810 19.87 -4.97 -24.71
CA LEU A 810 20.20 -3.70 -24.01
C LEU A 810 21.06 -3.90 -22.76
N ILE A 811 20.79 -4.97 -22.01
CA ILE A 811 21.59 -5.34 -20.84
C ILE A 811 23.01 -5.75 -21.27
N GLY A 812 23.13 -6.47 -22.39
CA GLY A 812 24.41 -6.81 -22.98
C GLY A 812 25.18 -5.57 -23.43
N PHE A 813 24.52 -4.67 -24.16
CA PHE A 813 25.11 -3.41 -24.64
C PHE A 813 25.71 -2.56 -23.52
N LEU A 814 25.03 -2.46 -22.37
CA LEU A 814 25.48 -1.66 -21.23
C LEU A 814 26.38 -2.42 -20.22
N GLY A 815 26.81 -3.65 -20.55
CA GLY A 815 27.67 -4.45 -19.66
C GLY A 815 26.99 -4.89 -18.35
N LEU A 816 25.65 -4.94 -18.32
CA LEU A 816 24.85 -5.29 -17.15
C LEU A 816 24.56 -6.79 -17.01
N GLY A 817 25.15 -7.65 -17.87
CA GLY A 817 24.85 -9.08 -17.96
C GLY A 817 24.86 -9.83 -16.62
N ARG A 818 25.91 -9.65 -15.81
CA ARG A 818 26.02 -10.27 -14.47
C ARG A 818 24.95 -9.83 -13.46
N TYR A 819 24.34 -8.67 -13.69
CA TYR A 819 23.32 -8.09 -12.83
C TYR A 819 21.90 -8.31 -13.35
N ALA A 820 21.72 -8.96 -14.51
CA ALA A 820 20.45 -9.08 -15.20
C ALA A 820 19.31 -9.61 -14.29
N ASP A 821 19.62 -10.61 -13.47
CA ASP A 821 18.66 -11.24 -12.54
C ASP A 821 18.81 -10.75 -11.09
N ALA A 822 19.67 -9.76 -10.82
CA ALA A 822 19.83 -9.14 -9.51
C ALA A 822 18.73 -8.11 -9.25
N PHE A 823 18.25 -8.01 -8.01
CA PHE A 823 17.27 -6.99 -7.62
C PHE A 823 17.92 -5.61 -7.62
N ILE A 824 17.17 -4.59 -8.07
CA ILE A 824 17.63 -3.19 -8.07
C ILE A 824 18.08 -2.75 -6.67
N ALA A 825 17.38 -3.20 -5.62
CA ALA A 825 17.71 -2.91 -4.22
C ALA A 825 19.12 -3.34 -3.81
N ASP A 826 19.71 -4.32 -4.50
CA ASP A 826 20.98 -4.93 -4.14
C ASP A 826 22.17 -4.32 -4.94
N LEU A 827 21.88 -3.43 -5.91
CA LEU A 827 22.87 -2.79 -6.77
C LEU A 827 23.51 -1.54 -6.13
N SER A 828 24.76 -1.23 -6.52
CA SER A 828 25.43 0.04 -6.21
C SER A 828 24.76 1.23 -6.91
N THR A 829 24.97 2.44 -6.40
CA THR A 829 24.41 3.67 -6.99
C THR A 829 24.80 3.83 -8.47
N GLY A 830 26.09 3.70 -8.81
CA GLY A 830 26.55 3.76 -10.20
C GLY A 830 25.89 2.72 -11.10
N THR A 831 25.79 1.46 -10.64
CA THR A 831 25.11 0.40 -11.42
C THR A 831 23.63 0.72 -11.63
N ARG A 832 22.92 1.26 -10.63
CA ARG A 832 21.52 1.69 -10.79
C ARG A 832 21.36 2.78 -11.84
N ARG A 833 22.30 3.73 -11.92
CA ARG A 833 22.29 4.78 -12.95
C ARG A 833 22.43 4.22 -14.36
N ILE A 834 23.31 3.24 -14.56
CA ILE A 834 23.43 2.54 -15.85
C ILE A 834 22.11 1.83 -16.20
N VAL A 835 21.41 1.24 -15.22
CA VAL A 835 20.08 0.64 -15.44
C VAL A 835 19.03 1.69 -15.81
N GLU A 836 19.08 2.90 -15.26
CA GLU A 836 18.19 4.00 -15.68
C GLU A 836 18.39 4.32 -17.17
N LEU A 837 19.65 4.42 -17.62
CA LEU A 837 20.01 4.62 -19.02
C LEU A 837 19.51 3.46 -19.91
N ALA A 838 19.62 2.21 -19.44
CA ALA A 838 19.05 1.04 -20.12
C ALA A 838 17.54 1.19 -20.34
N GLY A 839 16.82 1.71 -19.34
CA GLY A 839 15.40 2.00 -19.45
C GLY A 839 15.09 3.10 -20.46
N LEU A 840 15.91 4.15 -20.54
CA LEU A 840 15.75 5.21 -21.55
C LEU A 840 15.97 4.69 -22.97
N LEU A 841 16.99 3.84 -23.17
CA LEU A 841 17.22 3.16 -24.45
C LEU A 841 16.03 2.27 -24.83
N ALA A 842 15.50 1.51 -23.85
CA ALA A 842 14.34 0.64 -24.05
C ALA A 842 13.05 1.39 -24.41
N LEU A 843 12.91 2.65 -23.98
CA LEU A 843 11.79 3.52 -24.34
C LEU A 843 11.83 4.01 -25.78
N ASP A 844 13.00 3.97 -26.43
CA ASP A 844 13.24 4.60 -27.73
C ASP A 844 12.90 6.11 -27.70
N ALA A 845 13.33 6.80 -26.63
CA ALA A 845 13.09 8.23 -26.46
C ALA A 845 13.82 9.08 -27.53
N ARG A 846 13.22 10.23 -27.87
CA ARG A 846 13.76 11.25 -28.81
C ARG A 846 14.33 12.47 -28.09
N LEU A 847 13.83 12.76 -26.88
CA LEU A 847 14.34 13.78 -25.98
C LEU A 847 14.62 13.15 -24.62
N LEU A 848 15.83 13.30 -24.10
CA LEU A 848 16.24 12.75 -22.81
C LEU A 848 16.48 13.87 -21.80
N CYS A 849 15.77 13.84 -20.70
CA CYS A 849 15.96 14.73 -19.57
C CYS A 849 16.73 14.00 -18.46
N LEU A 850 18.01 14.32 -18.29
CA LEU A 850 18.87 13.72 -17.27
C LEU A 850 19.03 14.68 -16.09
N ASP A 851 18.61 14.25 -14.90
CA ASP A 851 18.63 15.04 -13.67
C ASP A 851 19.71 14.50 -12.72
N GLU A 852 20.87 15.14 -12.71
CA GLU A 852 22.07 14.76 -11.93
C GLU A 852 22.50 13.29 -12.11
N PRO A 853 22.78 12.84 -13.35
CA PRO A 853 23.14 11.44 -13.61
C PRO A 853 24.37 10.94 -12.82
N THR A 854 25.30 11.83 -12.45
CA THR A 854 26.54 11.47 -11.74
C THR A 854 26.50 11.69 -10.22
N ALA A 855 25.37 12.18 -9.69
CA ALA A 855 25.21 12.36 -8.25
C ALA A 855 25.31 11.02 -7.48
N GLY A 856 26.19 10.98 -6.48
CA GLY A 856 26.40 9.81 -5.61
C GLY A 856 27.18 8.67 -6.26
N VAL A 857 27.82 8.93 -7.40
CA VAL A 857 28.69 8.00 -8.15
C VAL A 857 30.16 8.31 -7.82
N ALA A 858 31.03 7.29 -7.81
CA ALA A 858 32.45 7.50 -7.53
C ALA A 858 33.14 8.23 -8.70
N GLN A 859 34.15 9.06 -8.45
CA GLN A 859 34.81 9.90 -9.48
C GLN A 859 35.24 9.11 -10.73
N ARG A 860 35.83 7.91 -10.54
CA ARG A 860 36.25 7.03 -11.64
C ARG A 860 35.08 6.51 -12.48
N GLU A 861 33.90 6.35 -11.88
CA GLU A 861 32.66 5.98 -12.58
C GLU A 861 32.04 7.19 -13.29
N THR A 862 32.18 8.41 -12.73
CA THR A 862 31.77 9.69 -13.33
C THR A 862 32.53 9.98 -14.63
N GLU A 863 33.85 9.77 -14.65
CA GLU A 863 34.69 9.96 -15.85
C GLU A 863 34.27 9.02 -17.00
N ALA A 864 33.82 7.81 -16.68
CA ALA A 864 33.29 6.84 -17.65
C ALA A 864 31.86 7.17 -18.12
N PHE A 865 31.13 8.02 -17.39
CA PHE A 865 29.73 8.35 -17.66
C PHE A 865 29.56 9.33 -18.83
N GLY A 866 30.48 10.29 -18.99
CA GLY A 866 30.46 11.27 -20.10
C GLY A 866 30.48 10.61 -21.49
N PRO A 867 31.46 9.74 -21.81
CA PRO A 867 31.52 9.01 -23.07
C PRO A 867 30.26 8.18 -23.34
N LEU A 868 29.72 7.53 -22.29
CA LEU A 868 28.49 6.73 -22.39
C LEU A 868 27.28 7.58 -22.76
N ILE A 869 27.13 8.79 -22.20
CA ILE A 869 26.05 9.71 -22.59
C ILE A 869 26.16 10.09 -24.06
N GLN A 870 27.37 10.38 -24.56
CA GLN A 870 27.58 10.71 -25.97
C GLN A 870 27.33 9.50 -26.90
N GLU A 871 27.64 8.29 -26.46
CA GLU A 871 27.32 7.06 -27.18
C GLU A 871 25.80 6.85 -27.26
N ILE A 872 25.09 7.01 -26.14
CA ILE A 872 23.63 6.92 -26.09
C ILE A 872 22.96 7.96 -27.00
N ARG A 873 23.47 9.20 -27.04
CA ARG A 873 22.99 10.25 -27.96
C ARG A 873 23.07 9.78 -29.40
N ARG A 874 24.24 9.25 -29.80
CA ARG A 874 24.51 8.79 -31.17
C ARG A 874 23.62 7.61 -31.54
N GLU A 875 23.54 6.61 -30.66
CA GLU A 875 22.69 5.43 -30.87
C GLU A 875 21.20 5.78 -30.94
N LEU A 876 20.73 6.68 -30.06
CA LEU A 876 19.34 7.09 -30.04
C LEU A 876 19.01 8.17 -31.05
N ASP A 877 19.97 8.82 -31.71
CA ASP A 877 19.71 10.04 -32.51
C ASP A 877 18.72 10.98 -31.77
N ALA A 878 19.07 11.28 -30.52
CA ALA A 878 18.20 11.96 -29.56
C ALA A 878 18.81 13.28 -29.09
N ALA A 879 17.96 14.25 -28.78
CA ALA A 879 18.37 15.45 -28.07
C ALA A 879 18.39 15.20 -26.55
N MET A 880 19.17 15.98 -25.82
CA MET A 880 19.32 15.83 -24.37
C MET A 880 19.22 17.18 -23.66
N LEU A 881 18.56 17.19 -22.51
CA LEU A 881 18.59 18.26 -21.53
C LEU A 881 19.19 17.69 -20.23
N VAL A 882 20.36 18.18 -19.82
CA VAL A 882 21.13 17.61 -18.70
C VAL A 882 21.28 18.63 -17.59
N ILE A 883 20.87 18.28 -16.38
CA ILE A 883 21.21 19.01 -15.15
C ILE A 883 22.40 18.32 -14.51
N GLU A 884 23.47 19.07 -14.29
CA GLU A 884 24.63 18.58 -13.55
C GLU A 884 25.24 19.67 -12.66
N HIS A 885 25.92 19.20 -11.62
CA HIS A 885 26.71 20.05 -10.72
C HIS A 885 28.21 19.97 -11.00
N ASP A 886 28.66 18.91 -11.67
CA ASP A 886 30.03 18.77 -12.16
C ASP A 886 30.23 19.67 -13.39
N MET A 887 30.86 20.83 -13.16
CA MET A 887 31.12 21.83 -14.20
C MET A 887 32.04 21.30 -15.32
N PRO A 888 33.16 20.59 -15.05
CA PRO A 888 33.92 19.91 -16.08
C PRO A 888 33.08 18.99 -16.98
N LEU A 889 32.25 18.13 -16.39
CA LEU A 889 31.43 17.19 -17.15
C LEU A 889 30.41 17.90 -18.02
N ILE A 890 29.59 18.80 -17.45
CA ILE A 890 28.51 19.46 -18.19
C ILE A 890 29.06 20.32 -19.33
N MET A 891 30.18 21.00 -19.10
CA MET A 891 30.83 21.83 -20.11
C MET A 891 31.50 21.00 -21.20
N GLY A 892 31.93 19.76 -20.89
CA GLY A 892 32.54 18.85 -21.85
C GLY A 892 31.54 18.12 -22.76
N ILE A 893 30.27 18.00 -22.34
CA ILE A 893 29.24 17.27 -23.09
C ILE A 893 28.16 18.15 -23.74
N SER A 894 27.94 19.38 -23.25
CA SER A 894 26.87 20.27 -23.75
C SER A 894 27.30 21.08 -24.96
N ASP A 895 26.41 21.16 -25.96
CA ASP A 895 26.53 22.05 -27.11
C ASP A 895 26.14 23.49 -26.72
N ARG A 896 25.16 23.64 -25.81
CA ARG A 896 24.67 24.92 -25.27
C ARG A 896 24.32 24.80 -23.79
N VAL A 897 24.41 25.88 -23.03
CA VAL A 897 24.13 25.91 -21.59
C VAL A 897 23.17 27.04 -21.23
N TYR A 898 22.21 26.77 -20.34
CA TYR A 898 21.37 27.76 -19.67
C TYR A 898 21.74 27.81 -18.18
N CYS A 899 21.93 29.01 -17.64
CA CYS A 899 22.13 29.21 -16.20
C CYS A 899 20.87 29.78 -15.55
N LEU A 900 20.39 29.12 -14.50
CA LEU A 900 19.24 29.55 -13.70
C LEU A 900 19.65 30.11 -12.36
N GLU A 901 18.95 31.15 -11.92
CA GLU A 901 19.02 31.71 -10.58
C GLU A 901 17.63 32.17 -10.15
N THR A 902 17.21 31.83 -8.93
CA THR A 902 15.91 32.21 -8.35
C THR A 902 14.70 31.95 -9.27
N GLY A 903 14.75 30.89 -10.08
CA GLY A 903 13.68 30.50 -10.99
C GLY A 903 13.66 31.24 -12.34
N ARG A 904 14.69 32.02 -12.69
CA ARG A 904 14.82 32.74 -13.97
C ARG A 904 16.10 32.35 -14.69
N VAL A 905 16.11 32.47 -16.02
CA VAL A 905 17.32 32.32 -16.84
C VAL A 905 18.14 33.60 -16.73
N ILE A 906 19.40 33.50 -16.33
CA ILE A 906 20.31 34.65 -16.19
C ILE A 906 21.36 34.73 -17.31
N ALA A 907 21.69 33.61 -17.93
CA ALA A 907 22.63 33.49 -19.05
C ALA A 907 22.27 32.30 -19.96
N GLU A 908 22.57 32.44 -21.25
CA GLU A 908 22.43 31.42 -22.30
C GLU A 908 23.61 31.55 -23.27
N GLY A 909 24.20 30.43 -23.69
CA GLY A 909 25.27 30.45 -24.69
C GLY A 909 26.03 29.13 -24.77
N THR A 910 27.15 29.12 -25.49
CA THR A 910 28.07 27.99 -25.47
C THR A 910 28.69 27.81 -24.09
N PRO A 911 29.23 26.61 -23.76
CA PRO A 911 29.93 26.36 -22.50
C PRO A 911 30.96 27.42 -22.08
N SER A 912 31.74 27.95 -23.04
CA SER A 912 32.72 29.01 -22.77
C SER A 912 32.06 30.34 -22.42
N VAL A 913 31.05 30.77 -23.20
CA VAL A 913 30.35 32.04 -22.99
C VAL A 913 29.65 32.08 -21.63
N VAL A 914 28.98 31.00 -21.23
CA VAL A 914 28.26 30.94 -19.95
C VAL A 914 29.20 30.84 -18.76
N ARG A 915 30.34 30.15 -18.90
CA ARG A 915 31.36 30.04 -17.83
C ARG A 915 31.97 31.40 -17.50
N ASP A 916 32.22 32.20 -18.52
CA ASP A 916 32.87 33.50 -18.40
C ASP A 916 31.87 34.65 -18.15
N ASP A 917 30.56 34.36 -18.11
CA ASP A 917 29.52 35.36 -17.85
C ASP A 917 29.60 35.87 -16.39
N PRO A 918 29.75 37.19 -16.18
CA PRO A 918 29.84 37.77 -14.83
C PRO A 918 28.67 37.44 -13.91
N LYS A 919 27.45 37.29 -14.45
CA LYS A 919 26.25 36.94 -13.66
C LYS A 919 26.32 35.50 -13.15
N VAL A 920 26.84 34.59 -13.97
CA VAL A 920 27.01 33.18 -13.59
C VAL A 920 28.08 33.05 -12.53
N ILE A 921 29.21 33.74 -12.70
CA ILE A 921 30.30 33.79 -11.71
C ILE A 921 29.79 34.34 -10.37
N ALA A 922 29.06 35.46 -10.39
CA ALA A 922 28.48 36.05 -9.19
C ALA A 922 27.49 35.12 -8.47
N SER A 923 26.65 34.40 -9.23
CA SER A 923 25.68 33.44 -8.68
C SER A 923 26.38 32.26 -7.99
N TYR A 924 27.50 31.76 -8.54
CA TYR A 924 28.22 30.61 -7.98
C TYR A 924 29.23 30.96 -6.87
N LEU A 925 29.89 32.12 -6.93
CA LEU A 925 30.91 32.54 -5.96
C LEU A 925 30.34 33.38 -4.80
N GLY A 926 29.11 33.88 -4.93
CA GLY A 926 28.51 34.85 -4.02
C GLY A 926 29.06 36.27 -4.26
N THR A 927 28.24 37.27 -3.95
CA THR A 927 28.57 38.70 -4.17
C THR A 927 29.45 39.31 -3.07
N ASP A 928 30.25 38.51 -2.37
CA ASP A 928 31.16 39.02 -1.33
C ASP A 928 32.49 39.40 -2.00
N GLU A 929 32.78 40.70 -2.14
CA GLU A 929 34.01 41.21 -2.78
C GLU A 929 35.30 40.64 -2.16
N ARG A 930 35.24 40.14 -0.92
CA ARG A 930 36.33 39.44 -0.21
C ARG A 930 36.61 38.02 -0.72
N ALA A 931 35.62 37.35 -1.33
CA ALA A 931 35.78 36.01 -1.91
C ALA A 931 36.43 36.08 -3.31
N ILE A 932 36.05 37.09 -4.10
CA ILE A 932 36.56 37.34 -5.46
C ILE A 932 38.04 37.80 -5.43
N SER A 933 38.44 38.55 -4.42
CA SER A 933 39.83 39.02 -4.23
C SER A 933 40.81 37.93 -3.78
N ARG A 934 40.34 36.75 -3.36
CA ARG A 934 41.21 35.59 -3.02
C ARG A 934 41.57 34.71 -4.21
N SER A 935 40.82 34.76 -5.31
CA SER A 935 40.99 33.89 -6.47
C SER A 935 41.77 34.51 -7.63
N GLY A 936 42.29 35.74 -7.48
CA GLY A 936 43.03 36.42 -8.54
C GLY A 936 44.34 37.06 -8.10
N SER A 937 45.46 36.35 -8.26
CA SER A 937 46.71 36.95 -8.72
C SER A 937 47.53 35.91 -9.49
N ALA A 938 47.61 36.10 -10.82
CA ALA A 938 48.62 35.44 -11.64
C ALA A 938 50.00 36.06 -11.34
N PRO A 939 51.11 35.28 -11.42
CA PRO A 939 52.44 35.76 -11.07
C PRO A 939 52.93 36.80 -12.10
N ALA A 940 53.36 37.96 -11.59
CA ALA A 940 54.00 38.99 -12.39
C ALA A 940 55.33 38.49 -12.96
N ALA A 941 55.57 38.81 -14.23
CA ALA A 941 56.76 38.48 -14.99
C ALA A 941 58.05 38.95 -14.29
N ALA A 942 59.04 38.05 -14.22
CA ALA A 942 60.41 38.38 -13.86
C ALA A 942 61.04 39.21 -14.98
N GLN A 943 61.44 40.44 -14.67
CA GLN A 943 62.43 41.20 -15.44
C GLN A 943 63.79 41.02 -14.77
N ASP A 944 64.78 40.58 -15.56
CA ASP A 944 66.19 40.53 -15.21
C ASP A 944 66.76 41.94 -14.94
N ALA A 945 67.46 42.12 -13.81
CA ALA A 945 68.68 42.92 -13.70
C ALA A 945 69.42 42.64 -12.37
N PRO A 946 70.77 42.68 -12.34
CA PRO A 946 71.57 41.98 -11.34
C PRO A 946 71.97 42.87 -10.16
N VAL A 947 72.10 42.29 -8.96
CA VAL A 947 72.84 42.90 -7.84
C VAL A 947 73.72 41.87 -7.15
N ALA A 948 74.97 42.27 -6.93
CA ALA A 948 76.09 41.48 -6.47
C ALA A 948 76.11 41.24 -4.94
N THR A 949 76.60 40.05 -4.60
CA THR A 949 77.54 39.69 -3.51
C THR A 949 77.26 39.95 -2.03
N SER A 950 77.59 38.89 -1.27
CA SER A 950 78.07 38.84 0.14
C SER A 950 76.96 38.87 1.20
N THR A 951 76.95 38.08 2.27
CA THR A 951 78.01 37.30 2.93
C THR A 951 77.36 36.33 3.93
N THR A 952 77.88 35.11 4.00
CA THR A 952 78.11 34.25 5.19
C THR A 952 77.02 34.04 6.28
N ALA A 953 76.72 32.76 6.45
CA ALA A 953 76.11 32.01 7.58
C ALA A 953 76.80 32.24 8.96
N PRO A 954 76.54 31.46 10.05
CA PRO A 954 75.54 30.40 10.33
C PRO A 954 74.73 30.70 11.64
N ALA A 955 73.77 29.93 12.13
CA ALA A 955 73.63 28.47 12.25
C ALA A 955 72.17 28.02 12.30
#